data_AF-A0A945NF79-F1
#
_entry.id   AF-A0A945NF79-F1
#
_cell.length_a   1.000
_cell.length_b   1.000
_cell.length_c   1.000
_cell.angle_alpha   90.00
_cell.angle_beta   90.00
_cell.angle_gamma   90.00
#
_symmetry.space_group_name_H-M   'P 1'
#
loop_
_entity.id
_entity.type
_entity.pdbx_description
1 polymer ?
#
loop_
_entity_poly.entity_id
_entity_poly.type
_entity_poly.pdbx_seq_one_letter_code
_entity_poly.pdbx_strand_id
1 'polypeptide(L)'
;MTNAIRPYQNIYAQGDSVTSLITKKHKLFLYIPESEFVVNPFPNHIFNLVQPLDSLSSAKGILNIKYDNLKTDIILAKDWSTITIKQYVDGSSYKIPFTADVEWYLRKYNERKSYAKFIQLVHQSTKDGTSKRKGQMMEVVGMDLGNLGRASLSLNGNVTITGNMIFQDQELVRSSLNQTQNTHLEFDQKQHLNIQGKIGDRITVNMDQDSERQFDWENNIRINYEGFEDDVIQKIEAGNISLSLPSTKYVTFSGKNQGLFGIKSISKLGPIDITTIASIEKAKKEQEEYKGGSQSSTQQIRDVDWIKNRYFFIHPWFRNGIDTLIVNNLAINTVNIPSFYPLKNGLHYIGNLVVKNFELYKSINTNDAGAVTGTAFINPLNSTDSLYTDDNETGNFIRLESGTNYEMSADLGYIRLRDMVMNEILGCSFTLEDRSTGQVVLEVGSPADSLGTNLSLMMLKPRNSHPNHPSWELMFKNVYYLGTTQINQEGFEVKLINKRSTPESERDRTTSLPYITLFGLDSLDVNGVRQYDEIIDFQSGNIINMLNGELLIPSLHPFALIDSLEGGNSVEALKGQLGSGKMYTSSISSEINSDNRFVIETKYSNQSSTINLGFMLVEGSEEVVQNNIVLKRGMDYQIDYFTGTIVLMGSAADDPNADLKVRYDRHEIVSFDKKTIFGTRAQMDLGEKSFIGATALYYNQSIMNQKIEVGYEPTRNFIWDLNGRYEWELDGITRLL
;
A
#
# COMPACT_ATOMS: atom_id res chain seq x y z
N MET A 1 -33.94 70.31 36.84
CA MET A 1 -35.06 70.96 37.56
C MET A 1 -36.32 70.14 37.34
N THR A 2 -37.24 70.28 38.28
CA THR A 2 -38.57 69.66 38.49
C THR A 2 -39.53 69.49 37.29
N ASN A 3 -40.38 68.44 37.39
CA ASN A 3 -41.76 68.31 36.86
C ASN A 3 -41.99 68.10 35.33
N ALA A 4 -43.02 67.39 34.84
CA ALA A 4 -43.97 66.39 35.39
C ALA A 4 -44.84 65.75 34.26
N ILE A 5 -45.53 64.61 34.52
CA ILE A 5 -46.93 64.24 34.14
C ILE A 5 -47.40 64.50 32.65
N ARG A 6 -47.98 63.56 31.85
CA ARG A 6 -48.55 62.18 32.03
C ARG A 6 -48.63 61.38 30.66
N PRO A 7 -49.44 60.30 30.38
CA PRO A 7 -48.96 59.17 29.54
C PRO A 7 -49.88 58.64 28.38
N TYR A 8 -49.43 57.53 27.74
CA TYR A 8 -50.13 56.56 26.85
C TYR A 8 -50.70 57.00 25.49
N GLN A 9 -50.25 56.29 24.44
CA GLN A 9 -51.08 55.92 23.27
C GLN A 9 -50.80 54.46 22.87
N ASN A 10 -51.85 53.70 22.58
CA ASN A 10 -51.78 52.36 21.99
C ASN A 10 -51.73 52.46 20.47
N ILE A 11 -51.04 51.52 19.81
CA ILE A 11 -51.05 51.38 18.35
C ILE A 11 -51.67 50.03 17.99
N TYR A 12 -52.73 50.07 17.16
CA TYR A 12 -53.29 48.93 16.45
C TYR A 12 -52.84 48.98 14.98
N ALA A 13 -52.69 47.83 14.33
CA ALA A 13 -52.44 47.74 12.89
C ALA A 13 -53.48 46.84 12.22
N GLN A 14 -54.00 47.29 11.06
CA GLN A 14 -54.91 46.54 10.21
C GLN A 14 -54.15 45.48 9.39
N GLY A 15 -54.84 44.43 8.95
CA GLY A 15 -54.28 43.41 8.06
C GLY A 15 -54.79 43.54 6.62
N ASP A 16 -54.31 42.66 5.74
CA ASP A 16 -54.98 42.38 4.47
C ASP A 16 -54.76 40.92 4.01
N SER A 17 -55.56 40.46 3.04
CA SER A 17 -55.88 39.03 2.84
C SER A 17 -55.47 38.47 1.47
N VAL A 18 -54.87 37.27 1.42
CA VAL A 18 -54.84 36.43 0.20
C VAL A 18 -55.04 34.94 0.55
N THR A 19 -56.00 34.30 -0.10
CA THR A 19 -56.37 32.88 0.06
C THR A 19 -55.82 32.01 -1.07
N SER A 20 -55.34 30.81 -0.74
CA SER A 20 -55.32 29.67 -1.67
C SER A 20 -55.54 28.36 -0.90
N LEU A 21 -56.32 27.45 -1.48
CA LEU A 21 -56.84 26.24 -0.82
C LEU A 21 -55.96 25.02 -1.06
N ILE A 22 -55.52 24.36 0.01
CA ILE A 22 -55.09 22.95 -0.01
C ILE A 22 -55.75 22.21 1.15
N THR A 23 -56.36 21.07 0.84
CA THR A 23 -57.27 20.29 1.69
C THR A 23 -56.59 19.73 2.94
N LYS A 24 -56.79 20.37 4.10
CA LYS A 24 -56.44 19.82 5.42
C LYS A 24 -57.64 19.12 6.07
N LYS A 25 -57.47 17.86 6.46
CA LYS A 25 -58.37 17.19 7.43
C LYS A 25 -58.23 17.90 8.78
N HIS A 26 -59.19 18.76 9.10
CA HIS A 26 -59.22 19.44 10.38
C HIS A 26 -60.11 18.70 11.39
N LYS A 27 -59.53 18.35 12.55
CA LYS A 27 -60.28 18.33 13.81
C LYS A 27 -59.82 19.50 14.68
N LEU A 28 -60.64 20.55 14.59
CA LEU A 28 -60.90 21.56 15.61
C LEU A 28 -61.02 20.91 17.00
N PHE A 29 -60.61 21.52 18.11
CA PHE A 29 -59.80 22.73 18.35
C PHE A 29 -59.18 22.59 19.76
N LEU A 30 -57.95 23.07 19.94
CA LEU A 30 -57.72 24.15 20.91
C LEU A 30 -56.53 24.99 20.44
N TYR A 31 -56.83 26.07 19.74
CA TYR A 31 -55.85 27.05 19.30
C TYR A 31 -55.48 27.95 20.48
N ILE A 32 -54.20 27.99 20.83
CA ILE A 32 -53.64 29.02 21.71
C ILE A 32 -52.53 29.71 20.91
N PRO A 33 -52.59 31.03 20.69
CA PRO A 33 -51.59 31.72 19.89
C PRO A 33 -50.25 31.77 20.64
N GLU A 34 -49.21 31.22 20.03
CA GLU A 34 -47.83 31.55 20.41
C GLU A 34 -47.54 32.98 19.92
N SER A 35 -47.29 33.90 20.86
CA SER A 35 -46.73 35.21 20.53
C SER A 35 -45.23 35.05 20.30
N GLU A 36 -44.70 35.56 19.18
CA GLU A 36 -43.26 35.54 18.87
C GLU A 36 -42.38 36.24 19.92
N PHE A 37 -42.99 36.92 20.90
CA PHE A 37 -42.34 37.72 21.92
C PHE A 37 -42.37 37.11 23.34
N VAL A 38 -43.01 35.95 23.56
CA VAL A 38 -43.09 35.34 24.90
C VAL A 38 -42.79 33.83 24.91
N VAL A 39 -41.77 33.44 25.68
CA VAL A 39 -41.41 32.03 25.92
C VAL A 39 -42.36 31.40 26.94
N ASN A 40 -43.00 30.27 26.62
CA ASN A 40 -43.71 29.48 27.63
C ASN A 40 -42.70 28.84 28.63
N PRO A 41 -42.76 29.18 29.94
CA PRO A 41 -41.84 28.65 30.94
C PRO A 41 -42.19 27.22 31.41
N PHE A 42 -43.37 26.69 31.05
CA PHE A 42 -43.83 25.36 31.45
C PHE A 42 -44.27 24.53 30.23
N PRO A 43 -43.38 23.70 29.64
CA PRO A 43 -43.77 22.75 28.61
C PRO A 43 -44.58 21.60 29.22
N ASN A 44 -45.73 21.27 28.62
CA ASN A 44 -46.47 20.07 29.01
C ASN A 44 -45.81 18.85 28.37
N HIS A 45 -45.18 17.99 29.17
CA HIS A 45 -44.78 16.66 28.71
C HIS A 45 -46.00 15.74 28.68
N ILE A 46 -46.30 15.16 27.51
CA ILE A 46 -47.36 14.17 27.35
C ILE A 46 -46.77 12.78 27.61
N PHE A 47 -47.27 12.10 28.63
CA PHE A 47 -47.02 10.67 28.82
C PHE A 47 -47.93 9.87 27.89
N ASN A 48 -47.35 9.21 26.89
CA ASN A 48 -48.09 8.30 26.02
C ASN A 48 -48.23 6.92 26.68
N LEU A 49 -49.40 6.63 27.24
CA LEU A 49 -49.83 5.25 27.50
C LEU A 49 -50.30 4.64 26.17
N VAL A 50 -49.72 3.51 25.78
CA VAL A 50 -50.09 2.79 24.55
C VAL A 50 -51.52 2.26 24.71
N GLN A 51 -52.45 2.75 23.89
CA GLN A 51 -53.80 2.18 23.77
C GLN A 51 -53.94 1.38 22.46
N PRO A 52 -54.73 0.28 22.48
CA PRO A 52 -54.85 -0.64 21.36
C PRO A 52 -55.63 -0.05 20.18
N LEU A 53 -55.40 -0.64 19.00
CA LEU A 53 -55.65 -0.07 17.67
C LEU A 53 -57.13 0.09 17.26
N ASP A 54 -58.09 -0.19 18.13
CA ASP A 54 -59.49 -0.45 17.74
C ASP A 54 -60.51 0.40 18.55
N SER A 55 -60.21 1.69 18.69
CA SER A 55 -61.15 2.69 19.22
C SER A 55 -60.99 4.01 18.50
N LEU A 56 -62.11 4.59 18.06
CA LEU A 56 -62.16 5.76 17.16
C LEU A 56 -61.26 6.91 17.66
N SER A 57 -60.30 7.30 16.82
CA SER A 57 -59.23 8.29 17.10
C SER A 57 -59.69 9.75 17.23
N SER A 58 -60.94 9.97 17.64
CA SER A 58 -61.48 11.32 17.81
C SER A 58 -62.71 11.33 18.72
N ALA A 59 -62.68 12.17 19.75
CA ALA A 59 -63.86 12.51 20.51
C ALA A 59 -64.95 13.11 19.61
N LYS A 60 -66.20 12.68 19.81
CA LYS A 60 -67.36 13.49 19.39
C LYS A 60 -67.42 14.66 20.37
N GLY A 61 -67.15 15.88 19.88
CA GLY A 61 -67.09 17.11 20.69
C GLY A 61 -68.48 17.53 21.20
N ILE A 62 -68.98 16.80 22.21
CA ILE A 62 -70.30 17.01 22.82
C ILE A 62 -70.25 18.13 23.88
N LEU A 63 -69.06 18.45 24.40
CA LEU A 63 -68.79 19.61 25.26
C LEU A 63 -67.77 20.52 24.57
N ASN A 64 -68.24 21.69 24.13
CA ASN A 64 -67.42 22.68 23.41
C ASN A 64 -67.30 23.94 24.28
N ILE A 65 -66.40 23.88 25.28
CA ILE A 65 -66.18 24.98 26.24
C ILE A 65 -65.33 26.04 25.57
N LYS A 66 -65.93 27.20 25.28
CA LYS A 66 -65.20 28.41 24.91
C LYS A 66 -64.86 29.17 26.19
N TYR A 67 -63.58 29.46 26.40
CA TYR A 67 -63.13 30.47 27.37
C TYR A 67 -63.13 31.82 26.63
N ASP A 68 -63.84 32.82 27.17
CA ASP A 68 -64.17 34.03 26.41
C ASP A 68 -63.14 35.16 26.58
N ASN A 69 -62.23 35.12 27.56
CA ASN A 69 -61.04 35.98 27.59
C ASN A 69 -59.81 35.34 28.25
N LEU A 70 -58.76 35.08 27.43
CA LEU A 70 -57.44 34.65 27.89
C LEU A 70 -56.46 35.83 27.77
N LYS A 71 -56.03 36.40 28.90
CA LYS A 71 -55.19 37.60 28.97
C LYS A 71 -53.81 37.27 29.56
N THR A 72 -52.74 37.64 28.86
CA THR A 72 -51.36 37.56 29.39
C THR A 72 -50.84 38.97 29.64
N ASP A 73 -50.44 39.25 30.88
CA ASP A 73 -49.82 40.52 31.29
C ASP A 73 -48.32 40.30 31.51
N ILE A 74 -47.49 41.08 30.80
CA ILE A 74 -46.03 41.09 30.92
C ILE A 74 -45.64 42.36 31.65
N ILE A 75 -44.95 42.22 32.77
CA ILE A 75 -44.51 43.33 33.63
C ILE A 75 -42.99 43.29 33.67
N LEU A 76 -42.35 44.28 33.07
CA LEU A 76 -40.92 44.52 33.21
C LEU A 76 -40.68 45.42 34.43
N ALA A 77 -39.73 45.05 35.30
CA ALA A 77 -39.31 45.93 36.38
C ALA A 77 -38.67 47.21 35.80
N LYS A 78 -38.91 48.35 36.47
CA LYS A 78 -38.52 49.68 35.94
C LYS A 78 -37.00 49.87 35.84
N ASP A 79 -36.24 49.10 36.59
CA ASP A 79 -34.79 48.99 36.61
C ASP A 79 -34.22 47.93 35.65
N TRP A 80 -35.09 47.27 34.86
CA TRP A 80 -34.74 46.14 33.97
C TRP A 80 -34.11 44.93 34.68
N SER A 81 -34.26 44.82 36.01
CA SER A 81 -33.76 43.66 36.77
C SER A 81 -34.50 42.37 36.37
N THR A 82 -35.83 42.40 36.45
CA THR A 82 -36.69 41.23 36.33
C THR A 82 -37.84 41.42 35.34
N ILE A 83 -38.25 40.32 34.71
CA ILE A 83 -39.45 40.20 33.90
C ILE A 83 -40.43 39.24 34.58
N THR A 84 -41.67 39.68 34.75
CA THR A 84 -42.76 38.88 35.33
C THR A 84 -43.87 38.67 34.30
N ILE A 85 -44.30 37.42 34.11
CA ILE A 85 -45.38 37.03 33.19
C ILE A 85 -46.53 36.44 34.00
N LYS A 86 -47.74 36.99 33.82
CA LYS A 86 -48.98 36.55 34.47
C LYS A 86 -50.02 36.16 33.43
N GLN A 87 -50.77 35.09 33.67
CA GLN A 87 -51.80 34.61 32.75
C GLN A 87 -53.14 34.44 33.45
N TYR A 88 -54.17 35.06 32.89
CA TYR A 88 -55.53 35.12 33.41
C TYR A 88 -56.50 34.50 32.40
N VAL A 89 -57.49 33.75 32.89
CA VAL A 89 -58.67 33.29 32.15
C VAL A 89 -59.89 33.85 32.87
N ASP A 90 -60.72 34.58 32.15
CA ASP A 90 -61.98 35.15 32.63
C ASP A 90 -61.82 35.91 33.98
N GLY A 91 -60.73 36.67 34.09
CA GLY A 91 -60.36 37.49 35.26
C GLY A 91 -59.60 36.74 36.37
N SER A 92 -59.52 35.41 36.34
CA SER A 92 -58.86 34.59 37.37
C SER A 92 -57.47 34.12 36.91
N SER A 93 -56.47 34.16 37.81
CA SER A 93 -55.11 33.68 37.51
C SER A 93 -55.09 32.15 37.48
N TYR A 94 -54.94 31.55 36.30
CA TYR A 94 -55.00 30.09 36.12
C TYR A 94 -53.63 29.40 36.16
N LYS A 95 -52.54 30.18 36.16
CA LYS A 95 -51.17 29.71 36.40
C LYS A 95 -50.49 30.58 37.46
N ILE A 96 -49.46 30.00 38.09
CA ILE A 96 -48.55 30.72 38.98
C ILE A 96 -47.75 31.74 38.14
N PRO A 97 -47.62 33.01 38.56
CA PRO A 97 -46.77 33.99 37.91
C PRO A 97 -45.32 33.52 37.76
N PHE A 98 -44.76 33.66 36.57
CA PHE A 98 -43.34 33.42 36.33
C PHE A 98 -42.57 34.72 36.48
N THR A 99 -41.47 34.73 37.24
CA THR A 99 -40.53 35.88 37.34
C THR A 99 -39.11 35.37 37.17
N ALA A 100 -38.30 36.06 36.36
CA ALA A 100 -36.88 35.77 36.17
C ALA A 100 -36.10 37.05 35.86
N ASP A 101 -34.78 36.99 35.96
CA ASP A 101 -33.90 38.09 35.53
C ASP A 101 -34.02 38.31 34.01
N VAL A 102 -34.03 39.58 33.59
CA VAL A 102 -34.22 39.96 32.17
C VAL A 102 -33.11 39.36 31.30
N GLU A 103 -31.86 39.43 31.75
CA GLU A 103 -30.70 38.88 31.04
C GLU A 103 -30.79 37.35 30.86
N TRP A 104 -31.22 36.63 31.90
CA TRP A 104 -31.45 35.19 31.81
C TRP A 104 -32.57 34.86 30.81
N TYR A 105 -33.66 35.63 30.84
CA TYR A 105 -34.80 35.45 29.97
C TYR A 105 -34.45 35.73 28.50
N LEU A 106 -33.75 36.83 28.21
CA LEU A 106 -33.31 37.19 26.86
C LEU A 106 -32.33 36.16 26.28
N ARG A 107 -31.37 35.69 27.07
CA ARG A 107 -30.47 34.60 26.66
C ARG A 107 -31.25 33.33 26.31
N LYS A 108 -32.20 32.91 27.16
CA LYS A 108 -33.02 31.72 26.91
C LYS A 108 -34.03 31.89 25.77
N TYR A 109 -34.52 33.10 25.53
CA TYR A 109 -35.31 33.45 24.34
C TYR A 109 -34.47 33.30 23.07
N ASN A 110 -33.26 33.85 23.04
CA ASN A 110 -32.36 33.76 21.89
C ASN A 110 -31.91 32.33 21.61
N GLU A 111 -31.53 31.54 22.62
CA GLU A 111 -31.24 30.10 22.46
C GLU A 111 -32.41 29.35 21.82
N ARG A 112 -33.64 29.52 22.35
CA ARG A 112 -34.84 28.86 21.82
C ARG A 112 -35.20 29.36 20.41
N LYS A 113 -35.02 30.65 20.12
CA LYS A 113 -35.27 31.24 18.80
C LYS A 113 -34.29 30.70 17.76
N SER A 114 -33.01 30.58 18.10
CA SER A 114 -32.00 29.96 17.24
C SER A 114 -32.30 28.48 16.99
N TYR A 115 -32.66 27.72 18.04
CA TYR A 115 -33.06 26.32 17.90
C TYR A 115 -34.34 26.15 17.05
N ALA A 116 -35.38 26.97 17.29
CA ALA A 116 -36.61 26.93 16.49
C ALA A 116 -36.35 27.33 15.02
N LYS A 117 -35.49 28.33 14.76
CA LYS A 117 -35.07 28.72 13.41
C LYS A 117 -34.29 27.59 12.71
N PHE A 118 -33.39 26.92 13.43
CA PHE A 118 -32.68 25.73 12.94
C PHE A 118 -33.64 24.60 12.58
N ILE A 119 -34.56 24.24 13.49
CA ILE A 119 -35.59 23.22 13.24
C ILE A 119 -36.51 23.63 12.07
N GLN A 120 -36.85 24.91 11.93
CA GLN A 120 -37.65 25.42 10.80
C GLN A 120 -36.89 25.28 9.47
N LEU A 121 -35.61 25.62 9.41
CA LEU A 121 -34.76 25.44 8.23
C LEU A 121 -34.67 23.95 7.86
N VAL A 122 -34.45 23.09 8.86
CA VAL A 122 -34.45 21.61 8.71
C VAL A 122 -35.80 21.04 8.27
N HIS A 123 -36.93 21.72 8.52
CA HIS A 123 -38.26 21.29 8.05
C HIS A 123 -38.69 21.93 6.72
N GLN A 124 -38.13 23.08 6.33
CA GLN A 124 -38.39 23.63 4.99
C GLN A 124 -37.80 22.75 3.89
N SER A 125 -36.72 22.03 4.18
CA SER A 125 -36.13 21.01 3.32
C SER A 125 -36.89 19.67 3.24
N THR A 126 -37.96 19.45 4.02
CA THR A 126 -38.67 18.15 4.07
C THR A 126 -39.98 18.09 3.27
N LYS A 127 -40.24 19.05 2.36
CA LYS A 127 -41.55 19.16 1.70
C LYS A 127 -41.73 18.31 0.44
N ASP A 128 -40.67 17.76 -0.13
CA ASP A 128 -40.73 16.82 -1.25
C ASP A 128 -40.46 15.38 -0.78
N GLY A 129 -41.37 14.48 -1.15
CA GLY A 129 -41.44 13.13 -0.61
C GLY A 129 -40.56 12.10 -1.34
N THR A 130 -40.17 11.07 -0.58
CA THR A 130 -39.80 9.72 -1.07
C THR A 130 -38.74 9.64 -2.18
N SER A 131 -37.48 9.91 -1.84
CA SER A 131 -36.33 9.14 -2.37
C SER A 131 -35.09 9.33 -1.46
N LYS A 132 -34.00 8.62 -1.77
CA LYS A 132 -32.73 8.59 -1.03
C LYS A 132 -32.31 9.98 -0.52
N ARG A 133 -31.89 10.08 0.75
CA ARG A 133 -31.30 11.29 1.34
C ARG A 133 -30.07 11.73 0.54
N LYS A 134 -30.27 12.64 -0.41
CA LYS A 134 -29.22 13.29 -1.20
C LYS A 134 -29.04 14.71 -0.64
N GLY A 135 -27.80 15.13 -0.40
CA GLY A 135 -27.50 16.40 0.26
C GLY A 135 -28.15 17.59 -0.43
N GLN A 136 -28.81 18.45 0.35
CA GLN A 136 -29.18 19.79 -0.09
C GLN A 136 -28.11 20.77 0.41
N MET A 137 -27.61 21.59 -0.52
CA MET A 137 -26.74 22.74 -0.26
C MET A 137 -27.33 23.60 0.88
N MET A 138 -26.57 23.77 1.96
CA MET A 138 -26.97 24.63 3.07
C MET A 138 -26.17 25.92 3.04
N GLU A 139 -26.73 26.93 2.39
CA GLU A 139 -26.15 28.28 2.32
C GLU A 139 -26.61 29.10 3.53
N VAL A 140 -25.69 29.37 4.47
CA VAL A 140 -25.98 30.24 5.62
C VAL A 140 -25.73 31.68 5.20
N VAL A 141 -26.69 32.26 4.46
CA VAL A 141 -26.64 33.64 4.01
C VAL A 141 -26.95 34.60 5.17
N GLY A 142 -25.92 35.24 5.72
CA GLY A 142 -26.07 36.47 6.49
C GLY A 142 -26.56 36.29 7.92
N MET A 143 -25.90 35.43 8.71
CA MET A 143 -26.01 35.56 10.17
C MET A 143 -25.15 36.74 10.63
N ASP A 144 -25.79 37.70 11.30
CA ASP A 144 -25.14 38.86 11.91
C ASP A 144 -24.52 38.44 13.25
N LEU A 145 -23.19 38.55 13.36
CA LEU A 145 -22.43 38.18 14.57
C LEU A 145 -22.09 39.41 15.43
N GLY A 146 -22.77 40.54 15.22
CA GLY A 146 -22.50 41.79 15.93
C GLY A 146 -21.12 42.35 15.59
N ASN A 147 -20.26 42.54 16.59
CA ASN A 147 -18.93 43.13 16.41
C ASN A 147 -17.98 42.29 15.51
N LEU A 148 -18.34 41.07 15.14
CA LEU A 148 -17.57 40.20 14.23
C LEU A 148 -18.02 40.31 12.76
N GLY A 149 -19.03 41.12 12.45
CA GLY A 149 -19.55 41.32 11.09
C GLY A 149 -20.45 40.19 10.59
N ARG A 150 -20.65 40.12 9.28
CA ARG A 150 -21.48 39.09 8.64
C ARG A 150 -20.67 37.83 8.37
N ALA A 151 -21.21 36.68 8.77
CA ALA A 151 -20.72 35.39 8.28
C ALA A 151 -21.41 35.01 6.96
N SER A 152 -20.61 34.54 6.01
CA SER A 152 -21.05 33.90 4.78
C SER A 152 -20.28 32.58 4.65
N LEU A 153 -20.98 31.46 4.77
CA LEU A 153 -20.42 30.13 4.64
C LEU A 153 -21.32 29.32 3.69
N SER A 154 -20.75 28.87 2.58
CA SER A 154 -21.37 27.89 1.69
C SER A 154 -20.90 26.50 2.11
N LEU A 155 -21.87 25.64 2.45
CA LEU A 155 -21.66 24.20 2.64
C LEU A 155 -22.24 23.47 1.43
N ASN A 156 -21.36 22.86 0.64
CA ASN A 156 -21.70 21.96 -0.45
C ASN A 156 -21.27 20.54 -0.07
N GLY A 157 -22.12 19.53 -0.30
CA GLY A 157 -21.79 18.16 0.06
C GLY A 157 -22.96 17.27 0.46
N ASN A 158 -22.65 16.04 0.83
CA ASN A 158 -23.61 15.06 1.37
C ASN A 158 -23.06 14.39 2.62
N VAL A 159 -23.95 14.20 3.59
CA VAL A 159 -23.71 13.33 4.75
C VAL A 159 -24.74 12.22 4.73
N THR A 160 -24.27 10.99 4.63
CA THR A 160 -25.08 9.77 4.66
C THR A 160 -24.81 9.06 5.97
N ILE A 161 -25.85 8.93 6.79
CA ILE A 161 -25.80 8.17 8.05
C ILE A 161 -26.71 6.96 7.88
N THR A 162 -26.12 5.78 8.05
CA THR A 162 -26.77 4.47 7.97
C THR A 162 -26.68 3.82 9.35
N GLY A 163 -27.83 3.45 9.92
CA GLY A 163 -27.89 2.68 11.15
C GLY A 163 -28.58 1.36 10.88
N ASN A 164 -27.82 0.26 10.89
CA ASN A 164 -28.33 -1.09 10.67
C ASN A 164 -28.37 -1.83 12.00
N MET A 165 -29.54 -2.33 12.40
CA MET A 165 -29.63 -3.27 13.51
C MET A 165 -29.49 -4.68 12.95
N ILE A 166 -28.35 -5.32 13.22
CA ILE A 166 -28.02 -6.65 12.73
C ILE A 166 -28.35 -7.66 13.82
N PHE A 167 -29.16 -8.65 13.47
CA PHE A 167 -29.47 -9.83 14.27
C PHE A 167 -28.73 -11.00 13.61
N GLN A 168 -27.71 -11.53 14.29
CA GLN A 168 -26.94 -12.66 13.80
C GLN A 168 -27.16 -13.86 14.73
N ASP A 169 -27.92 -14.84 14.24
CA ASP A 169 -27.97 -16.18 14.81
C ASP A 169 -26.77 -16.97 14.28
N GLN A 170 -25.88 -17.42 15.16
CA GLN A 170 -24.72 -18.24 14.80
C GLN A 170 -24.91 -19.68 15.27
N GLU A 171 -25.14 -20.60 14.32
CA GLU A 171 -25.26 -22.04 14.60
C GLU A 171 -23.86 -22.68 14.75
N LEU A 172 -23.18 -22.35 15.86
CA LEU A 172 -21.88 -22.92 16.21
C LEU A 172 -22.05 -24.27 16.90
N VAL A 173 -21.48 -25.34 16.32
CA VAL A 173 -21.47 -26.71 16.87
C VAL A 173 -20.49 -26.85 18.06
N ARG A 174 -20.43 -25.86 18.96
CA ARG A 174 -19.56 -25.83 20.15
C ARG A 174 -20.25 -25.21 21.39
N SER A 175 -21.00 -26.06 22.08
CA SER A 175 -21.05 -26.20 23.55
C SER A 175 -21.39 -25.02 24.49
N SER A 176 -21.61 -23.78 24.06
CA SER A 176 -22.05 -22.69 24.96
C SER A 176 -23.32 -21.97 24.48
N LEU A 177 -24.44 -22.28 25.13
CA LEU A 177 -25.79 -21.83 24.77
C LEU A 177 -26.03 -20.30 24.85
N ASN A 178 -25.13 -19.56 25.49
CA ASN A 178 -25.29 -18.12 25.78
C ASN A 178 -24.70 -17.18 24.69
N GLN A 179 -24.24 -17.72 23.56
CA GLN A 179 -23.67 -16.92 22.45
C GLN A 179 -24.36 -17.16 21.09
N THR A 180 -25.48 -17.89 21.08
CA THR A 180 -26.18 -18.28 19.83
C THR A 180 -26.80 -17.08 19.09
N GLN A 181 -27.13 -15.99 19.78
CA GLN A 181 -27.73 -14.79 19.21
C GLN A 181 -26.91 -13.55 19.56
N ASN A 182 -26.44 -12.82 18.55
CA ASN A 182 -25.77 -11.54 18.72
C ASN A 182 -26.59 -10.43 18.03
N THR A 183 -26.96 -9.40 18.80
CA THR A 183 -27.63 -8.21 18.27
C THR A 183 -26.70 -7.02 18.44
N HIS A 184 -26.26 -6.42 17.33
CA HIS A 184 -25.45 -5.21 17.36
C HIS A 184 -26.00 -4.13 16.44
N LEU A 185 -25.80 -2.88 16.84
CA LEU A 185 -26.06 -1.72 16.01
C LEU A 185 -24.79 -1.40 15.23
N GLU A 186 -24.82 -1.59 13.92
CA GLU A 186 -23.83 -1.05 13.00
C GLU A 186 -24.22 0.40 12.67
N PHE A 187 -23.27 1.32 12.83
CA PHE A 187 -23.43 2.74 12.52
C PHE A 187 -22.34 3.15 11.53
N ASP A 188 -22.75 3.51 10.32
CA ASP A 188 -21.88 3.98 9.25
C ASP A 188 -22.22 5.45 8.94
N GLN A 189 -21.20 6.30 8.87
CA GLN A 189 -21.33 7.73 8.59
C GLN A 189 -20.34 8.14 7.51
N LYS A 190 -20.87 8.30 6.29
CA LYS A 190 -20.14 8.79 5.12
C LYS A 190 -20.37 10.28 4.97
N GLN A 191 -19.30 11.05 4.85
CA GLN A 191 -19.30 12.51 4.78
C GLN A 191 -18.47 12.94 3.59
N HIS A 192 -19.04 13.70 2.67
CA HIS A 192 -18.32 14.42 1.62
C HIS A 192 -18.73 15.88 1.72
N LEU A 193 -17.85 16.73 2.25
CA LEU A 193 -18.13 18.10 2.68
C LEU A 193 -17.09 19.08 2.13
N ASN A 194 -17.55 20.07 1.36
CA ASN A 194 -16.78 21.21 0.92
C ASN A 194 -17.39 22.49 1.53
N ILE A 195 -16.64 23.15 2.40
CA ILE A 195 -17.01 24.38 3.10
C ILE A 195 -16.10 25.50 2.60
N GLN A 196 -16.69 26.58 2.10
CA GLN A 196 -15.97 27.79 1.73
C GLN A 196 -16.67 29.01 2.29
N GLY A 197 -15.92 30.04 2.66
CA GLY A 197 -16.53 31.33 2.99
C GLY A 197 -15.69 32.26 3.84
N LYS A 198 -16.32 33.38 4.23
CA LYS A 198 -15.70 34.45 5.01
C LYS A 198 -16.55 34.81 6.23
N ILE A 199 -15.88 35.06 7.35
CA ILE A 199 -16.46 35.53 8.61
C ILE A 199 -15.94 36.94 8.85
N GLY A 200 -16.79 37.94 8.58
CA GLY A 200 -16.36 39.32 8.42
C GLY A 200 -15.33 39.47 7.30
N ASP A 201 -14.51 40.53 7.38
CA ASP A 201 -13.50 40.82 6.36
C ASP A 201 -12.15 40.12 6.62
N ARG A 202 -11.97 39.56 7.82
CA ARG A 202 -10.68 39.11 8.35
C ARG A 202 -10.44 37.60 8.32
N ILE A 203 -11.49 36.78 8.35
CA ILE A 203 -11.35 35.31 8.44
C ILE A 203 -11.90 34.66 7.18
N THR A 204 -11.08 33.83 6.53
CA THR A 204 -11.48 32.98 5.40
C THR A 204 -11.33 31.52 5.80
N VAL A 205 -12.37 30.72 5.57
CA VAL A 205 -12.39 29.27 5.83
C VAL A 205 -12.53 28.53 4.51
N ASN A 206 -11.62 27.59 4.25
CA ASN A 206 -11.73 26.61 3.17
C ASN A 206 -11.49 25.23 3.77
N MET A 207 -12.44 24.32 3.63
CA MET A 207 -12.34 22.98 4.18
C MET A 207 -12.97 21.99 3.20
N ASP A 208 -12.23 20.93 2.90
CA ASP A 208 -12.61 19.88 1.99
C ASP A 208 -12.31 18.54 2.66
N GLN A 209 -13.36 17.86 3.09
CA GLN A 209 -13.29 16.63 3.86
C GLN A 209 -14.21 15.56 3.28
N ASP A 210 -13.62 14.43 2.94
CA ASP A 210 -14.30 13.22 2.53
C ASP A 210 -13.84 12.05 3.42
N SER A 211 -14.80 11.32 4.00
CA SER A 211 -14.55 10.15 4.86
C SER A 211 -14.42 8.84 4.09
N GLU A 212 -14.73 8.83 2.79
CA GLU A 212 -14.53 7.68 1.90
C GLU A 212 -13.21 7.79 1.11
N ARG A 213 -12.40 8.82 1.36
CA ARG A 213 -11.03 8.93 0.85
C ARG A 213 -10.17 7.76 1.30
N GLN A 214 -9.38 7.25 0.36
CA GLN A 214 -8.44 6.16 0.62
C GLN A 214 -7.36 6.58 1.63
N PHE A 215 -7.01 7.88 1.69
CA PHE A 215 -5.99 8.40 2.61
C PHE A 215 -6.39 9.70 3.32
N ASP A 216 -6.15 9.76 4.63
CA ASP A 216 -6.47 10.91 5.50
C ASP A 216 -5.74 12.21 5.16
N TRP A 217 -4.65 12.16 4.39
CA TRP A 217 -3.87 13.35 4.02
C TRP A 217 -4.49 14.15 2.88
N GLU A 218 -5.35 13.54 2.07
CA GLU A 218 -6.13 14.21 1.03
C GLU A 218 -7.15 15.19 1.62
N ASN A 219 -7.55 14.99 2.88
CA ASN A 219 -8.43 15.88 3.62
C ASN A 219 -7.72 17.18 4.00
N ASN A 220 -8.30 18.30 3.58
CA ASN A 220 -7.67 19.62 3.63
C ASN A 220 -8.53 20.61 4.40
N ILE A 221 -7.98 21.21 5.44
CA ILE A 221 -8.61 22.27 6.22
C ILE A 221 -7.66 23.46 6.23
N ARG A 222 -8.11 24.63 5.79
CA ARG A 222 -7.33 25.88 5.81
C ARG A 222 -8.17 27.03 6.30
N ILE A 223 -7.81 27.54 7.47
CA ILE A 223 -8.39 28.73 8.08
C ILE A 223 -7.33 29.83 8.03
N ASN A 224 -7.62 30.92 7.34
CA ASN A 224 -6.76 32.09 7.25
C ASN A 224 -7.40 33.25 8.00
N TYR A 225 -6.63 33.90 8.87
CA TYR A 225 -6.92 35.23 9.42
C TYR A 225 -5.93 36.22 8.81
N GLU A 226 -6.44 37.36 8.35
CA GLU A 226 -5.66 38.48 7.82
C GLU A 226 -6.01 39.74 8.65
N GLY A 227 -4.98 40.37 9.22
CA GLY A 227 -5.09 41.61 9.98
C GLY A 227 -5.19 42.83 9.06
N PHE A 228 -5.47 44.00 9.63
CA PHE A 228 -5.30 45.26 8.92
C PHE A 228 -3.84 45.73 8.96
N GLU A 229 -3.47 46.71 8.14
CA GLU A 229 -2.08 47.20 8.01
C GLU A 229 -1.45 47.60 9.36
N ASP A 230 -2.24 48.20 10.26
CA ASP A 230 -1.83 48.62 11.61
C ASP A 230 -1.80 47.49 12.66
N ASP A 231 -2.30 46.28 12.35
CA ASP A 231 -2.35 45.17 13.32
C ASP A 231 -0.97 44.52 13.50
N VAL A 232 -0.53 44.31 14.74
CA VAL A 232 0.73 43.58 15.03
C VAL A 232 0.70 42.16 14.47
N ILE A 233 -0.47 41.51 14.46
CA ILE A 233 -0.67 40.18 13.85
C ILE A 233 -1.16 40.39 12.43
N GLN A 234 -0.29 40.18 11.45
CA GLN A 234 -0.59 40.39 10.03
C GLN A 234 -1.33 39.18 9.44
N LYS A 235 -0.94 37.96 9.81
CA LYS A 235 -1.57 36.73 9.31
C LYS A 235 -1.55 35.59 10.33
N ILE A 236 -2.61 34.79 10.38
CA ILE A 236 -2.59 33.46 11.00
C ILE A 236 -3.16 32.46 9.99
N GLU A 237 -2.46 31.34 9.78
CA GLU A 237 -2.93 30.19 9.00
C GLU A 237 -3.05 28.99 9.92
N ALA A 238 -4.16 28.25 9.85
CA ALA A 238 -4.40 27.05 10.66
C ALA A 238 -4.95 25.89 9.81
N GLY A 239 -4.56 24.66 10.18
CA GLY A 239 -4.83 23.43 9.44
C GLY A 239 -3.66 23.05 8.53
N ASN A 240 -3.93 22.71 7.27
CA ASN A 240 -2.94 22.35 6.25
C ASN A 240 -2.16 23.60 5.80
N ILE A 241 -1.01 23.82 6.43
CA ILE A 241 -0.09 24.94 6.22
C ILE A 241 1.15 24.50 5.44
N SER A 242 1.86 25.47 4.87
CA SER A 242 3.19 25.28 4.31
C SER A 242 4.21 26.22 4.96
N LEU A 243 5.46 25.78 5.01
CA LEU A 243 6.58 26.55 5.54
C LEU A 243 7.66 26.70 4.46
N SER A 244 7.85 27.92 3.96
CA SER A 244 8.94 28.28 3.06
C SER A 244 9.97 29.12 3.81
N LEU A 245 11.16 28.58 4.03
CA LEU A 245 12.27 29.32 4.67
C LEU A 245 13.24 29.85 3.60
N PRO A 246 13.50 31.18 3.53
CA PRO A 246 14.48 31.72 2.60
C PRO A 246 15.90 31.21 2.94
N SER A 247 16.58 30.63 1.94
CA SER A 247 18.03 30.40 1.89
C SER A 247 18.70 29.96 3.20
N THR A 248 18.30 28.80 3.74
CA THR A 248 19.07 28.10 4.77
C THR A 248 19.80 26.92 4.11
N LYS A 249 21.14 26.88 4.15
CA LYS A 249 21.94 25.83 3.46
C LYS A 249 22.27 24.61 4.32
N TYR A 250 22.05 24.69 5.63
CA TYR A 250 22.55 23.72 6.62
C TYR A 250 21.45 23.03 7.44
N VAL A 251 20.19 23.10 6.98
CA VAL A 251 19.03 22.63 7.72
C VAL A 251 18.24 21.64 6.85
N THR A 252 17.89 20.47 7.37
CA THR A 252 17.08 19.43 6.67
C THR A 252 15.70 19.95 6.19
N PHE A 253 15.25 21.06 6.78
CA PHE A 253 14.04 21.82 6.46
C PHE A 253 14.27 22.99 5.48
N SER A 254 15.43 23.04 4.81
CA SER A 254 15.74 24.02 3.75
C SER A 254 14.77 23.89 2.58
N GLY A 255 14.09 24.99 2.22
CA GLY A 255 13.16 25.04 1.07
C GLY A 255 11.70 25.21 1.48
N LYS A 256 10.80 24.64 0.67
CA LYS A 256 9.35 24.62 0.90
C LYS A 256 8.95 23.28 1.51
N ASN A 257 8.65 23.25 2.81
CA ASN A 257 8.06 22.08 3.45
C ASN A 257 6.54 22.11 3.24
N GLN A 258 6.01 21.07 2.60
CA GLN A 258 4.58 20.87 2.36
C GLN A 258 4.04 19.76 3.29
N GLY A 259 2.71 19.56 3.36
CA GLY A 259 2.12 18.49 4.18
C GLY A 259 2.20 18.70 5.70
N LEU A 260 2.29 19.94 6.18
CA LEU A 260 2.25 20.27 7.62
C LEU A 260 0.80 20.53 8.07
N PHE A 261 0.40 20.00 9.22
CA PHE A 261 -0.88 20.31 9.86
C PHE A 261 -0.65 21.02 11.19
N GLY A 262 -1.07 22.28 11.32
CA GLY A 262 -0.77 23.08 12.51
C GLY A 262 -1.24 24.52 12.44
N ILE A 263 -0.53 25.41 13.12
CA ILE A 263 -0.75 26.85 13.14
C ILE A 263 0.54 27.56 12.73
N LYS A 264 0.44 28.55 11.85
CA LYS A 264 1.50 29.50 11.49
C LYS A 264 0.99 30.92 11.72
N SER A 265 1.75 31.74 12.42
CA SER A 265 1.47 33.16 12.64
C SER A 265 2.58 34.01 12.05
N ILE A 266 2.22 35.11 11.39
CA ILE A 266 3.12 36.15 10.89
C ILE A 266 2.73 37.44 11.61
N SER A 267 3.66 38.00 12.38
CA SER A 267 3.47 39.22 13.16
C SER A 267 4.56 40.23 12.81
N LYS A 268 4.24 41.52 12.82
CA LYS A 268 5.16 42.61 12.46
C LYS A 268 5.40 43.51 13.67
N LEU A 269 6.66 43.61 14.10
CA LEU A 269 7.11 44.46 15.19
C LEU A 269 8.08 45.51 14.65
N GLY A 270 7.51 46.61 14.16
CA GLY A 270 8.28 47.67 13.48
C GLY A 270 8.92 47.14 12.19
N PRO A 271 10.26 47.18 12.04
CA PRO A 271 10.94 46.66 10.86
C PRO A 271 11.19 45.14 10.91
N ILE A 272 10.73 44.44 11.96
CA ILE A 272 10.98 43.01 12.17
C ILE A 272 9.71 42.20 11.92
N ASP A 273 9.74 41.34 10.92
CA ASP A 273 8.70 40.33 10.67
C ASP A 273 9.05 39.04 11.42
N ILE A 274 8.14 38.58 12.28
CA ILE A 274 8.25 37.38 13.10
C ILE A 274 7.26 36.32 12.58
N THR A 275 7.80 35.25 12.01
CA THR A 275 7.02 34.06 11.62
C THR A 275 7.18 32.99 12.69
N THR A 276 6.08 32.52 13.29
CA THR A 276 6.06 31.45 14.28
C THR A 276 5.20 30.28 13.79
N ILE A 277 5.65 29.05 14.03
CA ILE A 277 4.98 27.82 13.60
C ILE A 277 4.90 26.80 14.75
N ALA A 278 3.77 26.09 14.80
CA ALA A 278 3.54 24.93 15.65
C ALA A 278 2.72 23.90 14.85
N SER A 279 3.34 22.80 14.41
CA SER A 279 2.73 21.84 13.49
C SER A 279 3.15 20.38 13.72
N ILE A 280 2.36 19.49 13.16
CA ILE A 280 2.65 18.08 12.98
C ILE A 280 2.99 17.86 11.50
N GLU A 281 4.08 17.15 11.22
CA GLU A 281 4.50 16.78 9.88
C GLU A 281 3.81 15.46 9.47
N LYS A 282 3.01 15.48 8.39
CA LYS A 282 2.28 14.30 7.87
C LYS A 282 2.96 13.61 6.68
N ALA A 283 4.11 14.13 6.24
CA ALA A 283 4.90 13.57 5.16
C ALA A 283 6.24 13.01 5.69
N LYS A 284 6.95 12.26 4.86
CA LYS A 284 8.32 11.82 5.11
C LYS A 284 9.19 12.30 3.95
N LYS A 285 10.28 13.00 4.28
CA LYS A 285 11.32 13.32 3.30
C LYS A 285 12.12 12.07 2.98
N GLU A 286 12.28 11.76 1.70
CA GLU A 286 13.14 10.69 1.23
C GLU A 286 14.08 11.22 0.13
N GLN A 287 15.22 10.56 -0.01
CA GLN A 287 16.22 10.85 -1.01
C GLN A 287 16.75 9.52 -1.52
N GLU A 288 16.68 9.35 -2.82
CA GLU A 288 17.26 8.21 -3.52
C GLU A 288 18.35 8.71 -4.48
N GLU A 289 19.43 7.97 -4.56
CA GLU A 289 20.58 8.29 -5.41
C GLU A 289 20.76 7.16 -6.42
N TYR A 290 20.33 7.43 -7.65
CA TYR A 290 20.33 6.55 -8.80
C TYR A 290 21.58 6.81 -9.63
N LYS A 291 22.67 6.14 -9.29
CA LYS A 291 23.92 6.26 -10.05
C LYS A 291 23.75 5.70 -11.44
N GLY A 292 23.91 6.54 -12.45
CA GLY A 292 23.99 6.13 -13.84
C GLY A 292 25.19 5.21 -14.08
N GLY A 293 24.95 3.93 -13.99
CA GLY A 293 24.89 3.14 -15.21
C GLY A 293 23.47 2.63 -15.37
N SER A 294 23.08 2.23 -16.58
CA SER A 294 21.96 1.31 -16.80
C SER A 294 22.02 0.21 -15.74
N GLN A 295 20.96 0.09 -14.92
CA GLN A 295 21.08 -0.26 -13.50
C GLN A 295 21.85 -1.58 -13.33
N SER A 296 23.15 -1.46 -13.04
CA SER A 296 24.12 -2.57 -12.99
C SER A 296 23.96 -3.33 -11.68
N SER A 297 22.78 -3.93 -11.51
CA SER A 297 22.42 -4.70 -10.33
C SER A 297 23.39 -5.88 -10.23
N THR A 298 24.24 -5.83 -9.21
CA THR A 298 25.21 -6.88 -8.93
C THR A 298 24.59 -7.82 -7.90
N GLN A 299 24.19 -9.01 -8.34
CA GLN A 299 23.56 -10.03 -7.52
C GLN A 299 24.62 -11.08 -7.15
N GLN A 300 24.83 -11.31 -5.85
CA GLN A 300 25.69 -12.37 -5.35
C GLN A 300 24.84 -13.56 -4.89
N ILE A 301 25.05 -14.72 -5.53
CA ILE A 301 24.36 -15.98 -5.26
C ILE A 301 25.40 -16.97 -4.73
N ARG A 302 25.13 -17.63 -3.59
CA ARG A 302 26.08 -18.59 -3.01
C ARG A 302 25.96 -19.94 -3.72
N ASP A 303 27.04 -20.70 -3.77
CA ASP A 303 27.08 -22.09 -4.26
C ASP A 303 25.95 -22.99 -3.67
N VAL A 304 25.57 -22.76 -2.41
CA VAL A 304 24.47 -23.45 -1.71
C VAL A 304 23.04 -22.99 -2.08
N ASP A 305 22.89 -21.88 -2.80
CA ASP A 305 21.60 -21.23 -3.12
C ASP A 305 21.10 -21.57 -4.55
N TRP A 306 21.19 -22.86 -4.92
CA TRP A 306 20.63 -23.40 -6.16
C TRP A 306 19.09 -23.46 -6.14
N ILE A 307 18.48 -23.57 -7.33
CA ILE A 307 17.03 -23.59 -7.55
C ILE A 307 16.41 -24.89 -7.04
N LYS A 308 15.75 -24.83 -5.88
CA LYS A 308 15.14 -26.00 -5.22
C LYS A 308 13.83 -26.41 -5.89
N ASN A 309 13.64 -27.72 -6.02
CA ASN A 309 12.39 -28.38 -6.43
C ASN A 309 11.71 -27.82 -7.70
N ARG A 310 12.48 -27.37 -8.71
CA ARG A 310 11.95 -27.06 -10.06
C ARG A 310 12.47 -27.98 -11.16
N TYR A 311 13.70 -28.46 -11.07
CA TYR A 311 14.35 -29.26 -12.10
C TYR A 311 14.54 -30.72 -11.65
N PHE A 312 14.02 -31.66 -12.42
CA PHE A 312 14.09 -33.10 -12.13
C PHE A 312 14.38 -33.93 -13.38
N PHE A 313 15.30 -34.89 -13.29
CA PHE A 313 15.41 -36.00 -14.23
C PHE A 313 14.19 -36.90 -14.11
N ILE A 314 13.64 -37.36 -15.25
CA ILE A 314 12.45 -38.23 -15.23
C ILE A 314 12.79 -39.70 -14.93
N HIS A 315 14.05 -40.10 -15.10
CA HIS A 315 14.55 -41.45 -14.84
C HIS A 315 16.06 -41.41 -14.55
N PRO A 316 16.61 -42.28 -13.66
CA PRO A 316 18.05 -42.37 -13.41
C PRO A 316 18.89 -42.60 -14.66
N TRP A 317 18.33 -43.22 -15.70
CA TRP A 317 19.00 -43.46 -16.98
C TRP A 317 19.40 -42.17 -17.71
N PHE A 318 18.60 -41.11 -17.63
CA PHE A 318 18.96 -39.83 -18.25
C PHE A 318 20.06 -39.11 -17.47
N ARG A 319 20.09 -39.27 -16.14
CA ARG A 319 21.16 -38.73 -15.29
C ARG A 319 22.48 -39.48 -15.53
N ASN A 320 22.49 -40.78 -15.28
CA ASN A 320 23.71 -41.60 -15.18
C ASN A 320 24.13 -42.22 -16.52
N GLY A 321 23.24 -42.24 -17.51
CA GLY A 321 23.41 -43.01 -18.74
C GLY A 321 23.13 -44.51 -18.56
N ILE A 322 22.88 -45.19 -19.67
CA ILE A 322 22.80 -46.65 -19.76
C ILE A 322 23.09 -47.12 -21.19
N ASP A 323 23.78 -48.26 -21.32
CA ASP A 323 23.98 -48.97 -22.59
C ASP A 323 23.67 -50.46 -22.36
N THR A 324 22.53 -50.93 -22.85
CA THR A 324 22.00 -52.27 -22.56
C THR A 324 21.09 -52.81 -23.67
N LEU A 325 20.69 -54.08 -23.54
CA LEU A 325 19.73 -54.75 -24.43
C LEU A 325 18.48 -55.13 -23.63
N ILE A 326 17.30 -54.69 -24.08
CA ILE A 326 16.01 -55.06 -23.50
C ILE A 326 15.29 -55.99 -24.46
N VAL A 327 14.82 -57.13 -23.95
CA VAL A 327 13.97 -58.06 -24.71
C VAL A 327 12.51 -57.77 -24.37
N ASN A 328 11.75 -57.30 -25.35
CA ASN A 328 10.32 -57.02 -25.22
C ASN A 328 9.57 -57.64 -26.41
N ASN A 329 8.48 -58.37 -26.17
CA ASN A 329 7.69 -59.06 -27.19
C ASN A 329 8.52 -59.87 -28.23
N LEU A 330 9.53 -60.61 -27.76
CA LEU A 330 10.49 -61.40 -28.57
C LEU A 330 11.39 -60.59 -29.51
N ALA A 331 11.35 -59.25 -29.47
CA ALA A 331 12.31 -58.37 -30.14
C ALA A 331 13.45 -57.98 -29.17
N ILE A 332 14.67 -57.89 -29.69
CA ILE A 332 15.84 -57.36 -28.96
C ILE A 332 15.98 -55.89 -29.31
N ASN A 333 15.70 -55.00 -28.36
CA ASN A 333 15.83 -53.57 -28.50
C ASN A 333 17.15 -53.11 -27.87
N THR A 334 17.91 -52.29 -28.61
CA THR A 334 19.10 -51.62 -28.07
C THR A 334 18.67 -50.39 -27.29
N VAL A 335 19.24 -50.19 -26.11
CA VAL A 335 18.95 -49.06 -25.22
C VAL A 335 20.25 -48.36 -24.91
N ASN A 336 20.50 -47.27 -25.61
CA ASN A 336 21.63 -46.39 -25.43
C ASN A 336 21.14 -44.98 -25.10
N ILE A 337 21.23 -44.62 -23.83
CA ILE A 337 20.99 -43.27 -23.31
C ILE A 337 22.33 -42.78 -22.74
N PRO A 338 22.97 -41.76 -23.34
CA PRO A 338 24.16 -41.13 -22.78
C PRO A 338 23.87 -40.49 -21.41
N SER A 339 24.88 -40.41 -20.54
CA SER A 339 24.76 -39.61 -19.31
C SER A 339 24.61 -38.13 -19.64
N PHE A 340 23.82 -37.40 -18.85
CA PHE A 340 23.59 -35.97 -19.03
C PHE A 340 24.88 -35.14 -18.95
N TYR A 341 25.86 -35.56 -18.15
CA TYR A 341 27.16 -34.91 -18.00
C TYR A 341 28.32 -35.92 -18.06
N PRO A 342 29.53 -35.51 -18.48
CA PRO A 342 29.92 -34.16 -18.89
C PRO A 342 29.42 -33.78 -20.29
N LEU A 343 29.35 -32.47 -20.55
CA LEU A 343 29.14 -31.96 -21.92
C LEU A 343 30.35 -32.32 -22.81
N LYS A 344 30.12 -32.58 -24.10
CA LYS A 344 31.19 -32.59 -25.10
C LYS A 344 31.00 -31.46 -26.10
N ASN A 345 32.01 -30.60 -26.20
CA ASN A 345 32.00 -29.40 -27.03
C ASN A 345 30.77 -28.48 -26.74
N GLY A 346 30.44 -28.27 -25.46
CA GLY A 346 29.30 -27.45 -25.04
C GLY A 346 27.91 -28.09 -25.24
N LEU A 347 27.84 -29.32 -25.73
CA LEU A 347 26.58 -30.01 -26.06
C LEU A 347 26.38 -31.29 -25.22
N HIS A 348 25.12 -31.56 -24.89
CA HIS A 348 24.69 -32.87 -24.41
C HIS A 348 24.68 -33.90 -25.55
N TYR A 349 24.88 -35.16 -25.20
CA TYR A 349 24.67 -36.26 -26.13
C TYR A 349 23.22 -36.72 -26.15
N ILE A 350 22.75 -37.15 -27.32
CA ILE A 350 21.41 -37.68 -27.54
C ILE A 350 21.52 -39.16 -27.92
N GLY A 351 20.74 -40.00 -27.26
CA GLY A 351 20.72 -41.46 -27.45
C GLY A 351 19.85 -41.93 -28.62
N ASN A 352 19.66 -43.25 -28.73
CA ASN A 352 18.73 -43.82 -29.72
C ASN A 352 17.27 -43.72 -29.30
N LEU A 353 16.97 -43.45 -28.02
CA LEU A 353 15.61 -43.33 -27.50
C LEU A 353 15.13 -41.87 -27.46
N VAL A 354 13.80 -41.70 -27.43
CA VAL A 354 13.13 -40.42 -27.18
C VAL A 354 11.93 -40.65 -26.26
N VAL A 355 11.67 -39.70 -25.36
CA VAL A 355 10.51 -39.77 -24.45
C VAL A 355 9.24 -39.35 -25.18
N LYS A 356 8.18 -40.13 -25.00
CA LYS A 356 6.85 -39.92 -25.58
C LYS A 356 5.77 -40.16 -24.53
N ASN A 357 4.55 -39.71 -24.85
CA ASN A 357 3.37 -39.84 -24.00
C ASN A 357 3.61 -39.42 -22.52
N PHE A 358 4.41 -38.38 -22.32
CA PHE A 358 4.82 -37.91 -21.00
C PHE A 358 3.67 -37.19 -20.29
N GLU A 359 3.31 -37.67 -19.10
CA GLU A 359 2.33 -37.04 -18.23
C GLU A 359 2.92 -36.81 -16.84
N LEU A 360 2.68 -35.63 -16.28
CA LEU A 360 3.22 -35.20 -14.99
C LEU A 360 2.08 -34.91 -14.03
N TYR A 361 2.24 -35.35 -12.79
CA TYR A 361 1.23 -35.30 -11.76
C TYR A 361 1.80 -34.76 -10.45
N LYS A 362 1.04 -33.90 -9.79
CA LYS A 362 1.36 -33.32 -8.47
C LYS A 362 0.29 -33.71 -7.47
N SER A 363 0.66 -34.16 -6.27
CA SER A 363 -0.34 -34.47 -5.24
C SER A 363 -1.01 -33.20 -4.69
N ILE A 364 -2.28 -33.27 -4.36
CA ILE A 364 -3.02 -32.22 -3.65
C ILE A 364 -3.65 -32.77 -2.36
N ASN A 365 -3.87 -31.88 -1.38
CA ASN A 365 -4.55 -32.20 -0.12
C ASN A 365 -5.99 -31.64 -0.05
N THR A 366 -6.48 -31.05 -1.15
CA THR A 366 -7.81 -30.48 -1.30
C THR A 366 -8.72 -31.40 -2.11
N ASN A 367 -10.02 -31.36 -1.84
CA ASN A 367 -11.01 -32.08 -2.64
C ASN A 367 -11.27 -31.30 -3.95
N ASP A 368 -10.51 -31.63 -4.99
CA ASP A 368 -10.73 -31.16 -6.35
C ASP A 368 -11.44 -32.25 -7.17
N ALA A 369 -12.39 -31.87 -8.03
CA ALA A 369 -13.12 -32.80 -8.89
C ALA A 369 -12.25 -33.36 -10.04
N GLY A 370 -11.14 -32.69 -10.39
CA GLY A 370 -10.15 -33.14 -11.36
C GLY A 370 -9.02 -34.00 -10.77
N ALA A 371 -9.05 -34.31 -9.47
CA ALA A 371 -8.01 -35.10 -8.83
C ALA A 371 -8.28 -36.61 -8.91
N VAL A 372 -7.22 -37.38 -9.20
CA VAL A 372 -7.27 -38.83 -9.37
C VAL A 372 -6.47 -39.49 -8.24
N THR A 373 -7.04 -40.51 -7.59
CA THR A 373 -6.31 -41.29 -6.60
C THR A 373 -5.30 -42.20 -7.29
N GLY A 374 -4.03 -42.14 -6.87
CA GLY A 374 -2.96 -42.94 -7.46
C GLY A 374 -1.83 -43.20 -6.48
N THR A 375 -0.84 -43.99 -6.92
CA THR A 375 0.37 -44.27 -6.14
C THR A 375 1.61 -43.96 -6.97
N ALA A 376 2.55 -43.20 -6.40
CA ALA A 376 3.86 -42.97 -6.97
C ALA A 376 4.87 -43.94 -6.35
N PHE A 377 5.64 -44.64 -7.18
CA PHE A 377 6.64 -45.64 -6.82
C PHE A 377 8.03 -45.15 -7.21
N ILE A 378 9.07 -45.49 -6.44
CA ILE A 378 10.47 -45.19 -6.85
C ILE A 378 10.79 -45.85 -8.19
N ASN A 379 10.38 -47.11 -8.38
CA ASN A 379 10.47 -47.83 -9.65
C ASN A 379 9.15 -48.57 -9.95
N PRO A 380 8.29 -48.05 -10.84
CA PRO A 380 7.00 -48.69 -11.14
C PRO A 380 7.15 -50.04 -11.88
N LEU A 381 8.33 -50.35 -12.42
CA LEU A 381 8.62 -51.65 -13.06
C LEU A 381 8.86 -52.79 -12.04
N ASN A 382 9.14 -52.43 -10.78
CA ASN A 382 9.29 -53.36 -9.65
C ASN A 382 8.52 -52.82 -8.43
N SER A 383 7.19 -52.72 -8.55
CA SER A 383 6.31 -52.19 -7.50
C SER A 383 6.26 -53.02 -6.21
N THR A 384 6.95 -54.16 -6.18
CA THR A 384 7.10 -55.05 -5.01
C THR A 384 8.47 -54.93 -4.33
N ASP A 385 9.33 -54.01 -4.75
CA ASP A 385 10.52 -53.68 -3.97
C ASP A 385 10.13 -53.13 -2.59
N SER A 386 10.97 -53.36 -1.60
CA SER A 386 10.70 -53.00 -0.19
C SER A 386 12.01 -52.67 0.54
N LEU A 387 12.94 -52.05 -0.19
CA LEU A 387 14.26 -51.68 0.28
C LEU A 387 14.23 -50.36 1.09
N TYR A 388 13.21 -49.53 0.89
CA TYR A 388 13.00 -48.26 1.59
C TYR A 388 11.59 -48.17 2.20
N THR A 389 11.46 -47.51 3.35
CA THR A 389 10.18 -47.35 4.06
C THR A 389 9.14 -46.50 3.35
N ASP A 390 9.59 -45.76 2.34
CA ASP A 390 8.89 -44.79 1.52
C ASP A 390 9.00 -45.12 0.01
N ASP A 391 9.24 -46.40 -0.33
CA ASP A 391 9.30 -46.93 -1.70
C ASP A 391 8.10 -46.57 -2.59
N ASN A 392 6.95 -46.30 -1.96
CA ASN A 392 5.79 -45.72 -2.61
C ASN A 392 4.99 -44.77 -1.71
N GLU A 393 4.32 -43.79 -2.32
CA GLU A 393 3.36 -42.89 -1.68
C GLU A 393 2.04 -42.82 -2.46
N THR A 394 0.94 -43.11 -1.78
CA THR A 394 -0.43 -42.94 -2.31
C THR A 394 -0.97 -41.54 -2.03
N GLY A 395 -1.72 -40.98 -2.96
CA GLY A 395 -2.37 -39.67 -2.79
C GLY A 395 -3.37 -39.33 -3.89
N ASN A 396 -4.00 -38.16 -3.74
CA ASN A 396 -4.83 -37.57 -4.78
C ASN A 396 -3.94 -36.68 -5.65
N PHE A 397 -3.94 -36.90 -6.95
CA PHE A 397 -3.04 -36.23 -7.90
C PHE A 397 -3.83 -35.40 -8.91
N ILE A 398 -3.36 -34.19 -9.19
CA ILE A 398 -3.78 -33.39 -10.34
C ILE A 398 -2.73 -33.53 -11.45
N ARG A 399 -3.20 -33.71 -12.69
CA ARG A 399 -2.35 -33.67 -13.89
C ARG A 399 -1.90 -32.24 -14.15
N LEU A 400 -0.62 -32.05 -14.43
CA LEU A 400 -0.05 -30.78 -14.86
C LEU A 400 -0.04 -30.70 -16.39
N GLU A 401 -0.18 -29.49 -16.91
CA GLU A 401 -0.13 -29.20 -18.36
C GLU A 401 1.28 -28.79 -18.81
N SER A 402 1.72 -29.36 -19.93
CA SER A 402 2.97 -28.98 -20.59
C SER A 402 2.82 -27.59 -21.23
N GLY A 403 3.87 -26.77 -21.17
CA GLY A 403 3.84 -25.35 -21.57
C GLY A 403 3.20 -24.44 -20.51
N THR A 404 2.10 -24.85 -19.88
CA THR A 404 1.45 -24.06 -18.81
C THR A 404 2.19 -24.19 -17.47
N ASN A 405 2.33 -25.41 -16.94
CA ASN A 405 2.88 -25.66 -15.60
C ASN A 405 4.34 -26.15 -15.61
N TYR A 406 4.76 -26.83 -16.68
CA TYR A 406 6.12 -27.34 -16.82
C TYR A 406 6.59 -27.32 -18.28
N GLU A 407 7.91 -27.34 -18.46
CA GLU A 407 8.61 -27.55 -19.72
C GLU A 407 9.37 -28.87 -19.62
N MET A 408 9.52 -29.61 -20.72
CA MET A 408 10.07 -30.97 -20.72
C MET A 408 10.99 -31.19 -21.92
N SER A 409 12.19 -31.71 -21.67
CA SER A 409 13.14 -32.09 -22.72
C SER A 409 12.99 -33.57 -23.05
N ALA A 410 12.35 -33.88 -24.17
CA ALA A 410 12.09 -35.25 -24.61
C ALA A 410 13.35 -36.04 -24.99
N ASP A 411 14.42 -35.32 -25.35
CA ASP A 411 15.71 -35.89 -25.78
C ASP A 411 16.66 -36.10 -24.60
N LEU A 412 16.58 -35.24 -23.57
CA LEU A 412 17.48 -35.26 -22.41
C LEU A 412 16.81 -35.77 -21.12
N GLY A 413 15.51 -36.07 -21.16
CA GLY A 413 14.76 -36.71 -20.08
C GLY A 413 14.77 -35.97 -18.75
N TYR A 414 14.55 -34.66 -18.79
CA TYR A 414 14.30 -33.85 -17.59
C TYR A 414 13.10 -32.91 -17.78
N ILE A 415 12.53 -32.47 -16.66
CA ILE A 415 11.49 -31.46 -16.56
C ILE A 415 11.98 -30.22 -15.84
N ARG A 416 11.38 -29.08 -16.19
CA ARG A 416 11.45 -27.80 -15.50
C ARG A 416 10.05 -27.37 -15.14
N LEU A 417 9.74 -27.29 -13.85
CA LEU A 417 8.48 -26.71 -13.36
C LEU A 417 8.55 -25.18 -13.42
N ARG A 418 7.43 -24.50 -13.73
CA ARG A 418 7.32 -23.04 -13.54
C ARG A 418 7.28 -22.70 -12.04
N ASP A 419 6.42 -23.40 -11.31
CA ASP A 419 6.26 -23.24 -9.86
C ASP A 419 7.10 -24.22 -9.06
N MET A 420 7.62 -23.79 -7.91
CA MET A 420 8.33 -24.66 -6.98
C MET A 420 7.35 -25.62 -6.27
N VAL A 421 7.70 -26.90 -6.19
CA VAL A 421 6.99 -27.89 -5.37
C VAL A 421 7.61 -27.97 -3.98
N MET A 422 6.82 -28.03 -2.90
CA MET A 422 7.32 -28.07 -1.53
C MET A 422 7.08 -29.42 -0.88
N ASN A 423 5.87 -29.66 -0.39
CA ASN A 423 5.51 -30.83 0.42
C ASN A 423 4.60 -31.80 -0.35
N GLU A 424 4.40 -31.56 -1.63
CA GLU A 424 3.66 -32.43 -2.55
C GLU A 424 4.57 -33.55 -3.09
N ILE A 425 3.94 -34.68 -3.39
CA ILE A 425 4.51 -35.75 -4.22
C ILE A 425 4.51 -35.25 -5.67
N LEU A 426 5.62 -35.46 -6.38
CA LEU A 426 5.71 -35.27 -7.82
C LEU A 426 5.99 -36.63 -8.47
N GLY A 427 5.21 -37.00 -9.47
CA GLY A 427 5.42 -38.24 -10.22
C GLY A 427 4.97 -38.15 -11.67
N CYS A 428 5.53 -39.00 -12.52
CA CYS A 428 5.25 -39.00 -13.96
C CYS A 428 5.00 -40.40 -14.51
N SER A 429 4.36 -40.46 -15.68
CA SER A 429 4.30 -41.64 -16.54
C SER A 429 4.76 -41.27 -17.95
N PHE A 430 5.39 -42.20 -18.67
CA PHE A 430 5.88 -41.97 -20.04
C PHE A 430 6.23 -43.27 -20.78
N THR A 431 6.37 -43.18 -22.10
CA THR A 431 6.94 -44.25 -22.93
C THR A 431 8.31 -43.83 -23.47
N LEU A 432 9.22 -44.80 -23.62
CA LEU A 432 10.47 -44.63 -24.36
C LEU A 432 10.32 -45.33 -25.71
N GLU A 433 10.48 -44.58 -26.79
CA GLU A 433 10.41 -45.07 -28.16
C GLU A 433 11.78 -44.97 -28.83
N ASP A 434 12.14 -45.96 -29.65
CA ASP A 434 13.33 -45.87 -30.49
C ASP A 434 13.12 -44.82 -31.59
N ARG A 435 14.05 -43.87 -31.69
CA ARG A 435 13.99 -42.71 -32.59
C ARG A 435 13.99 -43.09 -34.08
N SER A 436 14.49 -44.28 -34.43
CA SER A 436 14.61 -44.75 -35.81
C SER A 436 13.43 -45.63 -36.25
N THR A 437 12.87 -46.44 -35.35
CA THR A 437 11.77 -47.38 -35.67
C THR A 437 10.40 -46.91 -35.18
N GLY A 438 10.34 -45.98 -34.21
CA GLY A 438 9.11 -45.60 -33.51
C GLY A 438 8.56 -46.71 -32.59
N GLN A 439 9.32 -47.78 -32.34
CA GLN A 439 8.88 -48.87 -31.49
C GLN A 439 8.99 -48.50 -30.01
N VAL A 440 7.92 -48.71 -29.25
CA VAL A 440 7.95 -48.61 -27.77
C VAL A 440 8.89 -49.68 -27.23
N VAL A 441 9.93 -49.24 -26.53
CA VAL A 441 10.95 -50.09 -25.91
C VAL A 441 10.59 -50.34 -24.44
N LEU A 442 10.11 -49.31 -23.74
CA LEU A 442 9.75 -49.34 -22.32
C LEU A 442 8.57 -48.42 -22.04
N GLU A 443 7.68 -48.85 -21.14
CA GLU A 443 6.60 -48.04 -20.57
C GLU A 443 6.88 -47.87 -19.07
N VAL A 444 6.82 -46.64 -18.56
CA VAL A 444 7.14 -46.31 -17.18
C VAL A 444 5.92 -45.68 -16.52
N GLY A 445 5.37 -46.38 -15.53
CA GLY A 445 4.09 -46.03 -14.90
C GLY A 445 2.89 -46.34 -15.79
N SER A 446 1.71 -45.89 -15.36
CA SER A 446 0.44 -46.01 -16.08
C SER A 446 -0.39 -44.75 -15.79
N PRO A 447 -0.71 -43.93 -16.81
CA PRO A 447 -1.55 -42.75 -16.62
C PRO A 447 -2.98 -43.15 -16.20
N ALA A 448 -3.74 -42.19 -15.68
CA ALA A 448 -5.11 -42.42 -15.25
C ALA A 448 -5.98 -42.98 -16.39
N ASP A 449 -6.64 -44.12 -16.14
CA ASP A 449 -7.60 -44.70 -17.08
C ASP A 449 -8.90 -43.88 -17.13
N SER A 450 -9.79 -44.19 -18.07
CA SER A 450 -11.07 -43.47 -18.24
C SER A 450 -12.02 -43.55 -17.04
N LEU A 451 -11.69 -44.39 -16.04
CA LEU A 451 -12.41 -44.53 -14.77
C LEU A 451 -11.72 -43.79 -13.61
N GLY A 452 -10.49 -43.30 -13.80
CA GLY A 452 -9.71 -42.62 -12.76
C GLY A 452 -9.32 -43.52 -11.59
N THR A 453 -9.13 -44.82 -11.82
CA THR A 453 -8.83 -45.79 -10.75
C THR A 453 -7.44 -46.41 -10.85
N ASN A 454 -6.81 -46.40 -12.03
CA ASN A 454 -5.51 -47.06 -12.27
C ASN A 454 -4.37 -46.07 -12.54
N LEU A 455 -4.07 -45.18 -11.59
CA LEU A 455 -2.94 -44.24 -11.68
C LEU A 455 -1.69 -44.78 -10.94
N SER A 456 -0.67 -45.15 -11.71
CA SER A 456 0.64 -45.61 -11.23
C SER A 456 1.74 -44.71 -11.78
N LEU A 457 2.58 -44.13 -10.92
CA LEU A 457 3.56 -43.12 -11.34
C LEU A 457 4.97 -43.51 -10.94
N MET A 458 5.97 -43.09 -11.72
CA MET A 458 7.33 -43.00 -11.23
C MET A 458 7.49 -41.75 -10.37
N MET A 459 8.03 -41.91 -9.17
CA MET A 459 8.19 -40.83 -8.20
C MET A 459 9.45 -40.02 -8.48
N LEU A 460 9.26 -38.74 -8.80
CA LEU A 460 10.35 -37.76 -8.96
C LEU A 460 10.68 -37.07 -7.63
N LYS A 461 9.71 -36.98 -6.72
CA LYS A 461 9.87 -36.36 -5.39
C LYS A 461 8.82 -36.90 -4.39
N PRO A 462 9.19 -37.45 -3.22
CA PRO A 462 8.26 -37.76 -2.12
C PRO A 462 7.80 -36.48 -1.40
N ARG A 463 6.80 -36.57 -0.52
CA ARG A 463 6.41 -35.44 0.35
C ARG A 463 7.59 -34.92 1.17
N ASN A 464 8.33 -35.84 1.78
CA ASN A 464 9.44 -35.57 2.69
C ASN A 464 10.79 -35.97 2.06
N SER A 465 11.32 -35.16 1.15
CA SER A 465 12.60 -35.47 0.48
C SER A 465 13.80 -35.41 1.43
N HIS A 466 14.65 -36.46 1.40
CA HIS A 466 15.90 -36.52 2.17
C HIS A 466 17.06 -37.13 1.36
N PRO A 467 18.33 -36.84 1.70
CA PRO A 467 19.50 -37.27 0.91
C PRO A 467 19.62 -38.78 0.63
N ASN A 468 19.14 -39.62 1.57
CA ASN A 468 19.22 -41.09 1.43
C ASN A 468 18.10 -41.68 0.55
N HIS A 469 17.20 -40.87 -0.01
CA HIS A 469 16.08 -41.35 -0.83
C HIS A 469 16.50 -41.44 -2.30
N PRO A 470 16.24 -42.53 -3.05
CA PRO A 470 16.66 -42.68 -4.45
C PRO A 470 16.25 -41.51 -5.37
N SER A 471 15.07 -40.93 -5.20
CA SER A 471 14.64 -39.78 -6.03
C SER A 471 15.35 -38.46 -5.68
N TRP A 472 16.09 -38.39 -4.56
CA TRP A 472 16.90 -37.22 -4.22
C TRP A 472 17.91 -36.90 -5.32
N GLU A 473 18.51 -37.91 -5.94
CA GLU A 473 19.47 -37.74 -7.03
C GLU A 473 18.84 -37.21 -8.33
N LEU A 474 17.54 -37.41 -8.53
CA LEU A 474 16.82 -36.93 -9.72
C LEU A 474 16.67 -35.41 -9.71
N MET A 475 16.64 -34.77 -8.54
CA MET A 475 16.60 -33.31 -8.43
C MET A 475 17.95 -32.69 -8.78
N PHE A 476 17.96 -31.77 -9.74
CA PHE A 476 19.14 -30.98 -10.12
C PHE A 476 19.58 -30.07 -8.96
N LYS A 477 20.90 -29.93 -8.76
CA LYS A 477 21.51 -29.13 -7.68
C LYS A 477 22.65 -28.23 -8.18
N ASN A 478 22.57 -27.90 -9.47
CA ASN A 478 23.58 -27.20 -10.28
C ASN A 478 22.97 -26.05 -11.10
N VAL A 479 21.70 -25.72 -10.87
CA VAL A 479 20.97 -24.63 -11.54
C VAL A 479 20.75 -23.48 -10.58
N TYR A 480 21.08 -22.25 -11.00
CA TYR A 480 21.08 -21.05 -10.15
C TYR A 480 20.23 -19.94 -10.78
N TYR A 481 19.43 -19.24 -9.97
CA TYR A 481 18.64 -18.10 -10.43
C TYR A 481 19.47 -16.82 -10.30
N LEU A 482 19.59 -16.07 -11.39
CA LEU A 482 20.52 -14.95 -11.53
C LEU A 482 20.02 -13.61 -11.00
N GLY A 483 18.83 -13.59 -10.38
CA GLY A 483 18.21 -12.42 -9.77
C GLY A 483 17.10 -11.77 -10.60
N THR A 484 17.19 -11.87 -11.94
CA THR A 484 16.20 -11.27 -12.86
C THR A 484 15.89 -12.18 -14.05
N THR A 485 14.76 -11.95 -14.72
CA THR A 485 14.34 -12.64 -15.95
C THR A 485 14.52 -11.73 -17.18
N GLN A 486 14.42 -12.29 -18.39
CA GLN A 486 14.54 -11.55 -19.65
C GLN A 486 15.84 -10.72 -19.76
N ILE A 487 16.96 -11.32 -19.36
CA ILE A 487 18.28 -10.67 -19.31
C ILE A 487 18.69 -10.20 -20.72
N ASN A 488 19.03 -8.91 -20.83
CA ASN A 488 19.70 -8.38 -22.03
C ASN A 488 21.16 -8.85 -22.06
N GLN A 489 21.63 -9.29 -23.23
CA GLN A 489 23.02 -9.69 -23.45
C GLN A 489 24.00 -8.51 -23.24
N GLU A 490 23.58 -7.28 -23.56
CA GLU A 490 24.42 -6.10 -23.40
C GLU A 490 24.63 -5.76 -21.92
N GLY A 491 25.90 -5.69 -21.49
CA GLY A 491 26.27 -5.41 -20.10
C GLY A 491 25.99 -6.55 -19.12
N PHE A 492 25.70 -7.76 -19.61
CA PHE A 492 25.63 -8.96 -18.79
C PHE A 492 27.02 -9.57 -18.55
N GLU A 493 27.33 -9.87 -17.29
CA GLU A 493 28.62 -10.43 -16.86
C GLU A 493 28.38 -11.44 -15.72
N VAL A 494 29.07 -12.59 -15.77
CA VAL A 494 29.01 -13.64 -14.74
C VAL A 494 30.42 -13.98 -14.28
N LYS A 495 30.63 -13.97 -12.97
CA LYS A 495 31.89 -14.34 -12.31
C LYS A 495 31.63 -15.43 -11.29
N LEU A 496 32.60 -16.32 -11.11
CA LEU A 496 32.66 -17.26 -9.99
C LEU A 496 33.80 -16.80 -9.07
N ILE A 497 33.47 -16.46 -7.82
CA ILE A 497 34.41 -15.90 -6.84
C ILE A 497 34.66 -16.92 -5.73
N ASN A 498 35.91 -17.30 -5.50
CA ASN A 498 36.31 -18.15 -4.39
C ASN A 498 36.49 -17.30 -3.11
N LYS A 499 35.50 -17.38 -2.20
CA LYS A 499 35.45 -16.68 -0.91
C LYS A 499 36.39 -17.26 0.15
N ARG A 500 37.06 -18.40 -0.12
CA ARG A 500 38.08 -18.99 0.75
C ARG A 500 39.52 -18.66 0.32
N SER A 501 39.69 -18.03 -0.85
CA SER A 501 40.98 -17.47 -1.26
C SER A 501 41.32 -16.21 -0.43
N THR A 502 42.60 -15.94 -0.18
CA THR A 502 43.07 -14.73 0.54
C THR A 502 44.16 -13.99 -0.25
N PRO A 503 43.85 -12.90 -0.98
CA PRO A 503 42.52 -12.27 -1.13
C PRO A 503 41.53 -13.16 -1.89
N GLU A 504 40.24 -12.85 -1.75
CA GLU A 504 39.18 -13.42 -2.60
C GLU A 504 39.52 -13.18 -4.09
N SER A 505 39.16 -14.12 -4.95
CA SER A 505 39.52 -14.02 -6.38
C SER A 505 38.51 -14.74 -7.27
N GLU A 506 38.38 -14.25 -8.50
CA GLU A 506 37.65 -14.87 -9.61
C GLU A 506 38.52 -15.82 -10.46
N ARG A 507 39.81 -15.96 -10.12
CA ARG A 507 40.79 -16.80 -10.82
C ARG A 507 41.46 -17.80 -9.90
N ASP A 508 41.86 -18.94 -10.47
CA ASP A 508 42.79 -19.85 -9.81
C ASP A 508 44.20 -19.26 -9.75
N ARG A 509 44.90 -19.50 -8.64
CA ARG A 509 46.25 -18.99 -8.38
C ARG A 509 47.34 -19.69 -9.18
N THR A 510 47.10 -20.95 -9.55
CA THR A 510 48.13 -21.81 -10.16
C THR A 510 48.13 -21.68 -11.68
N THR A 511 46.94 -21.69 -12.27
CA THR A 511 46.71 -21.62 -13.72
C THR A 511 46.41 -20.20 -14.21
N SER A 512 46.05 -19.26 -13.33
CA SER A 512 45.56 -17.90 -13.67
C SER A 512 44.26 -17.87 -14.49
N LEU A 513 43.63 -19.02 -14.73
CA LEU A 513 42.37 -19.12 -15.45
C LEU A 513 41.19 -18.66 -14.58
N PRO A 514 40.16 -18.01 -15.17
CA PRO A 514 38.90 -17.72 -14.49
C PRO A 514 38.22 -18.99 -13.98
N TYR A 515 37.53 -18.92 -12.84
CA TYR A 515 36.74 -20.05 -12.38
C TYR A 515 35.58 -20.38 -13.33
N ILE A 516 35.04 -19.43 -14.10
CA ILE A 516 34.01 -19.73 -15.12
C ILE A 516 34.52 -20.74 -16.17
N THR A 517 35.77 -20.59 -16.63
CA THR A 517 36.46 -21.52 -17.53
C THR A 517 36.72 -22.86 -16.85
N LEU A 518 37.20 -22.87 -15.60
CA LEU A 518 37.49 -24.10 -14.85
C LEU A 518 36.25 -24.91 -14.46
N PHE A 519 35.08 -24.26 -14.35
CA PHE A 519 33.79 -24.92 -14.14
C PHE A 519 33.06 -25.26 -15.45
N GLY A 520 33.67 -24.99 -16.62
CA GLY A 520 33.16 -25.34 -17.94
C GLY A 520 32.07 -24.43 -18.50
N LEU A 521 31.90 -23.22 -17.94
CA LEU A 521 30.94 -22.20 -18.39
C LEU A 521 31.43 -21.39 -19.59
N ASP A 522 32.75 -21.40 -19.82
CA ASP A 522 33.48 -20.80 -20.94
C ASP A 522 34.19 -21.96 -21.66
N SER A 523 33.82 -22.21 -22.91
CA SER A 523 34.33 -23.29 -23.76
C SER A 523 34.40 -22.94 -25.24
N LEU A 524 33.75 -21.86 -25.67
CA LEU A 524 33.67 -21.38 -27.04
C LEU A 524 33.94 -19.88 -27.09
N ASP A 525 34.59 -19.40 -28.15
CA ASP A 525 34.72 -17.97 -28.40
C ASP A 525 33.42 -17.36 -28.94
N VAL A 526 33.36 -16.03 -29.03
CA VAL A 526 32.26 -15.29 -29.69
C VAL A 526 31.87 -15.74 -31.11
N ASN A 527 32.69 -16.56 -31.80
CA ASN A 527 32.41 -17.12 -33.13
C ASN A 527 31.96 -18.59 -33.07
N GLY A 528 31.81 -19.18 -31.88
CA GLY A 528 31.50 -20.60 -31.69
C GLY A 528 32.68 -21.54 -31.93
N VAL A 529 33.92 -21.03 -32.01
CA VAL A 529 35.14 -21.81 -32.16
C VAL A 529 35.63 -22.22 -30.78
N ARG A 530 36.17 -23.44 -30.65
CA ARG A 530 36.60 -23.99 -29.35
C ARG A 530 37.92 -23.39 -28.86
N GLN A 531 37.85 -22.18 -28.31
CA GLN A 531 38.87 -21.51 -27.51
C GLN A 531 38.19 -20.80 -26.33
N TYR A 532 38.94 -20.57 -25.26
CA TYR A 532 38.48 -19.80 -24.12
C TYR A 532 38.68 -18.31 -24.40
N ASP A 533 37.64 -17.50 -24.27
CA ASP A 533 37.74 -16.03 -24.39
C ASP A 533 37.48 -15.29 -23.06
N GLU A 534 37.37 -16.04 -21.96
CA GLU A 534 37.08 -15.55 -20.61
C GLU A 534 35.70 -14.90 -20.45
N ILE A 535 34.78 -15.13 -21.40
CA ILE A 535 33.38 -14.75 -21.34
C ILE A 535 32.55 -16.04 -21.21
N ILE A 536 31.44 -15.99 -20.48
CA ILE A 536 30.52 -17.14 -20.39
C ILE A 536 29.88 -17.42 -21.76
N ASP A 537 29.71 -18.70 -22.12
CA ASP A 537 29.09 -19.18 -23.36
C ASP A 537 27.58 -18.80 -23.43
N PHE A 538 27.23 -17.51 -23.47
CA PHE A 538 25.86 -17.04 -23.23
C PHE A 538 24.86 -17.39 -24.33
N GLN A 539 25.36 -17.80 -25.50
CA GLN A 539 24.55 -18.34 -26.61
C GLN A 539 24.19 -19.82 -26.39
N SER A 540 24.84 -20.51 -25.45
CA SER A 540 24.59 -21.91 -25.14
C SER A 540 23.41 -22.07 -24.18
N GLY A 541 22.26 -22.48 -24.72
CA GLY A 541 21.05 -22.82 -23.95
C GLY A 541 21.24 -23.99 -22.97
N ASN A 542 22.35 -24.72 -23.04
CA ASN A 542 22.72 -25.77 -22.09
C ASN A 542 23.40 -25.20 -20.82
N ILE A 543 23.92 -23.97 -20.89
CA ILE A 543 24.66 -23.30 -19.82
C ILE A 543 23.87 -22.14 -19.24
N ILE A 544 23.13 -21.38 -20.06
CA ILE A 544 22.31 -20.27 -19.56
C ILE A 544 20.98 -20.14 -20.30
N ASN A 545 19.94 -19.79 -19.53
CA ASN A 545 18.63 -19.41 -20.03
C ASN A 545 18.36 -17.95 -19.68
N MET A 546 18.63 -17.03 -20.61
CA MET A 546 18.42 -15.58 -20.43
C MET A 546 16.96 -15.19 -20.20
N LEU A 547 16.02 -15.95 -20.78
CA LEU A 547 14.58 -15.69 -20.65
C LEU A 547 14.12 -15.90 -19.20
N ASN A 548 14.54 -17.02 -18.59
CA ASN A 548 14.18 -17.38 -17.23
C ASN A 548 15.19 -16.87 -16.16
N GLY A 549 16.35 -16.37 -16.58
CA GLY A 549 17.41 -15.93 -15.66
C GLY A 549 18.08 -17.09 -14.92
N GLU A 550 18.36 -18.20 -15.61
CA GLU A 550 18.83 -19.43 -14.97
C GLU A 550 20.18 -19.89 -15.55
N LEU A 551 21.17 -20.10 -14.68
CA LEU A 551 22.51 -20.60 -15.00
C LEU A 551 22.63 -22.07 -14.62
N LEU A 552 22.98 -22.92 -15.59
CA LEU A 552 23.22 -24.36 -15.44
C LEU A 552 24.73 -24.61 -15.48
N ILE A 553 25.32 -25.01 -14.35
CA ILE A 553 26.74 -25.39 -14.32
C ILE A 553 26.88 -26.83 -14.84
N PRO A 554 27.79 -27.11 -15.81
CA PRO A 554 27.80 -28.36 -16.58
C PRO A 554 28.42 -29.57 -15.86
N SER A 555 27.95 -29.85 -14.64
CA SER A 555 28.33 -30.98 -13.78
C SER A 555 27.15 -31.35 -12.90
N LEU A 556 27.03 -32.62 -12.46
CA LEU A 556 25.97 -33.02 -11.52
C LEU A 556 26.20 -32.38 -10.13
N HIS A 557 27.45 -32.40 -9.66
CA HIS A 557 27.86 -31.88 -8.36
C HIS A 557 29.04 -30.89 -8.49
N PRO A 558 28.86 -29.73 -9.17
CA PRO A 558 29.94 -28.82 -9.58
C PRO A 558 30.91 -28.38 -8.47
N PHE A 559 30.42 -28.22 -7.24
CA PHE A 559 31.22 -27.73 -6.11
C PHE A 559 31.76 -28.83 -5.18
N ALA A 560 31.65 -30.11 -5.59
CA ALA A 560 32.27 -31.26 -4.93
C ALA A 560 33.39 -31.85 -5.80
N LEU A 561 34.41 -32.43 -5.17
CA LEU A 561 35.44 -33.21 -5.89
C LEU A 561 34.87 -34.57 -6.30
N ILE A 562 35.20 -35.02 -7.51
CA ILE A 562 34.81 -36.35 -8.01
C ILE A 562 35.31 -37.50 -7.11
N ASP A 563 36.46 -37.33 -6.46
CA ASP A 563 37.02 -38.28 -5.49
C ASP A 563 36.18 -38.40 -4.20
N SER A 564 35.33 -37.41 -3.90
CA SER A 564 34.48 -37.34 -2.71
C SER A 564 33.02 -37.64 -2.99
N LEU A 565 32.55 -37.37 -4.21
CA LEU A 565 31.17 -37.58 -4.63
C LEU A 565 31.12 -37.82 -6.15
N GLU A 566 30.50 -38.94 -6.55
CA GLU A 566 30.31 -39.29 -7.96
C GLU A 566 29.57 -38.18 -8.73
N GLY A 567 29.97 -37.89 -9.97
CA GLY A 567 29.44 -36.75 -10.74
C GLY A 567 29.92 -35.37 -10.27
N GLY A 568 30.87 -35.34 -9.32
CA GLY A 568 31.64 -34.16 -8.94
C GLY A 568 32.63 -33.71 -10.02
N ASN A 569 33.30 -32.59 -9.75
CA ASN A 569 34.24 -31.98 -10.68
C ASN A 569 35.61 -32.70 -10.64
N SER A 570 36.18 -32.93 -11.82
CA SER A 570 37.45 -33.65 -12.06
C SER A 570 38.60 -32.75 -12.52
N VAL A 571 38.41 -31.43 -12.60
CA VAL A 571 39.45 -30.48 -13.00
C VAL A 571 40.49 -30.34 -11.89
N GLU A 572 41.71 -30.82 -12.15
CA GLU A 572 42.81 -30.88 -11.15
C GLU A 572 43.14 -29.49 -10.56
N ALA A 573 42.96 -28.40 -11.30
CA ALA A 573 43.17 -27.03 -10.79
C ALA A 573 42.22 -26.66 -9.63
N LEU A 574 41.02 -27.25 -9.57
CA LEU A 574 40.04 -27.00 -8.50
C LEU A 574 40.28 -27.87 -7.25
N LYS A 575 41.24 -28.80 -7.30
CA LYS A 575 41.56 -29.71 -6.21
C LYS A 575 42.05 -28.96 -4.97
N GLY A 576 41.49 -29.32 -3.81
CA GLY A 576 41.72 -28.60 -2.55
C GLY A 576 40.97 -27.27 -2.42
N GLN A 577 40.35 -26.76 -3.50
CA GLN A 577 39.57 -25.52 -3.48
C GLN A 577 38.07 -25.80 -3.25
N LEU A 578 37.56 -26.90 -3.79
CA LEU A 578 36.17 -27.35 -3.63
C LEU A 578 35.85 -27.86 -2.21
N GLY A 579 34.55 -27.99 -1.92
CA GLY A 579 34.03 -28.51 -0.67
C GLY A 579 33.90 -30.03 -0.65
N SER A 580 33.40 -30.55 0.48
CA SER A 580 32.99 -31.96 0.60
C SER A 580 31.66 -32.27 -0.09
N GLY A 581 30.92 -31.25 -0.52
CA GLY A 581 29.64 -31.39 -1.22
C GLY A 581 28.44 -31.53 -0.29
N LYS A 582 28.47 -30.97 0.94
CA LYS A 582 27.38 -31.16 1.92
C LYS A 582 25.99 -30.79 1.43
N MET A 583 25.86 -29.85 0.51
CA MET A 583 24.56 -29.49 -0.11
C MET A 583 23.94 -30.57 -1.00
N TYR A 584 24.74 -31.56 -1.41
CA TYR A 584 24.27 -32.72 -2.16
C TYR A 584 23.88 -33.89 -1.25
N THR A 585 24.53 -34.03 -0.08
CA THR A 585 24.42 -35.22 0.78
C THR A 585 23.79 -34.98 2.16
N SER A 586 23.44 -33.74 2.51
CA SER A 586 22.88 -33.36 3.82
C SER A 586 21.65 -32.47 3.65
N SER A 587 20.73 -32.53 4.61
CA SER A 587 19.60 -31.59 4.77
C SER A 587 19.85 -30.56 5.89
N ILE A 588 20.97 -30.67 6.61
CA ILE A 588 21.28 -29.84 7.78
C ILE A 588 21.88 -28.51 7.34
N SER A 589 21.15 -27.42 7.54
CA SER A 589 21.56 -26.09 7.03
C SER A 589 22.88 -25.59 7.60
N SER A 590 23.27 -25.94 8.83
CA SER A 590 24.57 -25.54 9.39
C SER A 590 25.75 -26.19 8.67
N GLU A 591 25.67 -27.49 8.39
CA GLU A 591 26.69 -28.23 7.60
C GLU A 591 26.81 -27.64 6.19
N ILE A 592 25.68 -27.44 5.51
CA ILE A 592 25.60 -26.85 4.17
C ILE A 592 26.27 -25.47 4.14
N ASN A 593 25.88 -24.56 5.03
CA ASN A 593 26.46 -23.21 5.06
C ASN A 593 27.95 -23.21 5.44
N SER A 594 28.43 -24.20 6.21
CA SER A 594 29.85 -24.31 6.57
C SER A 594 30.76 -24.74 5.42
N ASP A 595 30.24 -25.54 4.47
CA ASP A 595 30.98 -26.07 3.32
C ASP A 595 30.92 -25.15 2.09
N ASN A 596 30.21 -24.02 2.18
CA ASN A 596 30.20 -22.94 1.18
C ASN A 596 31.60 -22.34 0.98
N ARG A 597 31.96 -22.15 -0.29
CA ARG A 597 33.25 -21.58 -0.74
C ARG A 597 33.13 -20.62 -1.92
N PHE A 598 32.14 -20.79 -2.78
CA PHE A 598 32.00 -20.02 -4.01
C PHE A 598 30.75 -19.15 -4.02
N VAL A 599 30.89 -17.98 -4.64
CA VAL A 599 29.79 -17.06 -4.94
C VAL A 599 29.77 -16.83 -6.45
N ILE A 600 28.62 -17.06 -7.07
CA ILE A 600 28.30 -16.59 -8.41
C ILE A 600 27.93 -15.12 -8.27
N GLU A 601 28.70 -14.25 -8.88
CA GLU A 601 28.38 -12.83 -8.99
C GLU A 601 27.86 -12.58 -10.41
N THR A 602 26.61 -12.11 -10.52
CA THR A 602 26.03 -11.69 -11.79
C THR A 602 25.81 -10.20 -11.79
N LYS A 603 26.01 -9.61 -12.97
CA LYS A 603 25.81 -8.20 -13.25
C LYS A 603 25.01 -8.12 -14.54
N TYR A 604 23.96 -7.32 -14.54
CA TYR A 604 23.09 -7.13 -15.70
C TYR A 604 22.69 -5.66 -15.81
N SER A 605 22.55 -5.20 -17.05
CA SER A 605 22.33 -3.81 -17.40
C SER A 605 20.87 -3.60 -17.80
N ASN A 606 20.02 -3.26 -16.84
CA ASN A 606 18.61 -2.97 -17.14
C ASN A 606 18.46 -1.53 -17.64
N GLN A 607 18.22 -1.39 -18.94
CA GLN A 607 17.86 -0.11 -19.58
C GLN A 607 16.46 0.33 -19.12
N SER A 608 16.41 1.08 -18.02
CA SER A 608 15.17 1.73 -17.57
C SER A 608 15.31 3.24 -17.67
N SER A 609 14.63 3.84 -18.65
CA SER A 609 14.33 5.29 -18.68
C SER A 609 13.34 5.71 -17.58
N THR A 610 12.91 4.75 -16.77
CA THR A 610 11.83 4.82 -15.79
C THR A 610 12.40 4.53 -14.40
N ILE A 611 12.14 5.43 -13.45
CA ILE A 611 12.60 5.36 -12.07
C ILE A 611 11.38 5.27 -11.16
N ASN A 612 11.38 4.32 -10.22
CA ASN A 612 10.26 4.09 -9.32
C ASN A 612 10.64 4.47 -7.89
N LEU A 613 10.09 5.61 -7.44
CA LEU A 613 10.34 6.22 -6.12
C LEU A 613 9.41 5.67 -5.02
N GLY A 614 8.57 4.69 -5.35
CA GLY A 614 7.47 4.21 -4.51
C GLY A 614 6.21 5.09 -4.58
N PHE A 615 5.07 4.55 -4.18
CA PHE A 615 3.76 5.20 -4.30
C PHE A 615 3.63 6.52 -3.48
N MET A 616 2.65 7.34 -3.89
CA MET A 616 2.13 8.53 -3.18
C MET A 616 3.17 9.61 -2.82
N LEU A 617 3.81 10.17 -3.83
CA LEU A 617 4.65 11.35 -3.68
C LEU A 617 3.80 12.61 -3.45
N VAL A 618 4.30 13.53 -2.63
CA VAL A 618 3.72 14.85 -2.44
C VAL A 618 3.93 15.67 -3.72
N GLU A 619 2.86 16.20 -4.30
CA GLU A 619 2.94 16.91 -5.59
C GLU A 619 3.86 18.14 -5.52
N GLY A 620 4.85 18.22 -6.43
CA GLY A 620 5.80 19.33 -6.48
C GLY A 620 6.80 19.36 -5.32
N SER A 621 7.03 18.22 -4.65
CA SER A 621 8.11 18.05 -3.67
C SER A 621 9.43 17.58 -4.30
N GLU A 622 9.38 17.12 -5.55
CA GLU A 622 10.49 16.48 -6.23
C GLU A 622 11.57 17.47 -6.70
N GLU A 623 12.83 17.16 -6.41
CA GLU A 623 14.02 17.81 -6.95
C GLU A 623 14.86 16.73 -7.62
N VAL A 624 14.91 16.76 -8.95
CA VAL A 624 15.63 15.81 -9.80
C VAL A 624 16.92 16.45 -10.29
N VAL A 625 18.07 15.84 -10.02
CA VAL A 625 19.39 16.37 -10.38
C VAL A 625 20.17 15.29 -11.12
N GLN A 626 20.61 15.59 -12.34
CA GLN A 626 21.40 14.68 -13.19
C GLN A 626 22.80 15.27 -13.43
N ASN A 627 23.87 14.56 -13.08
CA ASN A 627 25.25 15.04 -13.22
C ASN A 627 25.47 16.45 -12.60
N ASN A 628 24.87 16.72 -11.44
CA ASN A 628 24.79 18.02 -10.75
C ASN A 628 23.98 19.13 -11.46
N ILE A 629 23.26 18.83 -12.54
CA ILE A 629 22.34 19.75 -13.23
C ILE A 629 20.90 19.46 -12.78
N VAL A 630 20.18 20.46 -12.30
CA VAL A 630 18.77 20.32 -11.91
C VAL A 630 17.89 20.20 -13.17
N LEU A 631 17.18 19.10 -13.30
CA LEU A 631 16.26 18.82 -14.41
C LEU A 631 14.92 19.55 -14.20
N LYS A 632 14.21 19.83 -15.31
CA LYS A 632 12.93 20.55 -15.31
C LYS A 632 11.76 19.63 -15.70
N ARG A 633 10.79 19.53 -14.78
CA ARG A 633 9.53 18.81 -15.01
C ARG A 633 8.81 19.28 -16.27
N GLY A 634 8.37 18.34 -17.08
CA GLY A 634 7.65 18.57 -18.34
C GLY A 634 8.54 18.88 -19.55
N MET A 635 9.86 18.94 -19.38
CA MET A 635 10.82 19.06 -20.49
C MET A 635 11.87 17.94 -20.44
N ASP A 636 12.51 17.78 -19.28
CA ASP A 636 13.63 16.84 -19.08
C ASP A 636 13.16 15.54 -18.38
N TYR A 637 12.01 15.58 -17.69
CA TYR A 637 11.34 14.40 -17.13
C TYR A 637 9.83 14.64 -16.94
N GLN A 638 9.06 13.56 -16.92
CA GLN A 638 7.68 13.51 -16.44
C GLN A 638 7.61 12.67 -15.16
N ILE A 639 6.64 12.95 -14.29
CA ILE A 639 6.41 12.21 -13.04
C ILE A 639 4.93 11.90 -12.86
N ASP A 640 4.62 10.68 -12.43
CA ASP A 640 3.33 10.27 -11.87
C ASP A 640 3.46 10.16 -10.35
N TYR A 641 2.79 11.06 -9.62
CA TYR A 641 2.83 11.12 -8.16
C TYR A 641 2.10 9.96 -7.47
N PHE A 642 1.14 9.32 -8.14
CA PHE A 642 0.40 8.21 -7.55
C PHE A 642 1.27 6.96 -7.52
N THR A 643 1.86 6.59 -8.66
CA THR A 643 2.75 5.43 -8.76
C THR A 643 4.18 5.72 -8.29
N GLY A 644 4.59 6.98 -8.22
CA GLY A 644 5.99 7.39 -7.96
C GLY A 644 6.92 7.22 -9.14
N THR A 645 6.37 7.12 -10.35
CA THR A 645 7.13 6.80 -11.55
C THR A 645 7.65 8.09 -12.21
N ILE A 646 8.97 8.27 -12.23
CA ILE A 646 9.63 9.27 -13.10
C ILE A 646 9.98 8.62 -14.43
N VAL A 647 9.72 9.33 -15.53
CA VAL A 647 10.17 8.98 -16.88
C VAL A 647 11.08 10.10 -17.38
N LEU A 648 12.34 9.80 -17.65
CA LEU A 648 13.30 10.77 -18.22
C LEU A 648 12.96 11.06 -19.69
N MET A 649 13.24 12.29 -20.15
CA MET A 649 12.83 12.78 -21.46
C MET A 649 13.96 13.58 -22.15
N GLY A 650 13.97 13.57 -23.49
CA GLY A 650 14.96 14.30 -24.29
C GLY A 650 16.39 13.90 -23.93
N SER A 651 17.31 14.88 -23.93
CA SER A 651 18.73 14.63 -23.63
C SER A 651 19.02 14.07 -22.24
N ALA A 652 18.06 14.13 -21.30
CA ALA A 652 18.19 13.49 -19.99
C ALA A 652 17.98 11.96 -20.06
N ALA A 653 17.32 11.44 -21.10
CA ALA A 653 17.17 10.01 -21.36
C ALA A 653 18.34 9.43 -22.21
N ASP A 654 19.11 10.28 -22.88
CA ASP A 654 20.15 9.87 -23.84
C ASP A 654 21.50 9.49 -23.18
N ASP A 655 21.72 9.84 -21.90
CA ASP A 655 22.94 9.48 -21.14
C ASP A 655 22.64 8.35 -20.12
N PRO A 656 22.89 7.07 -20.47
CA PRO A 656 22.67 5.94 -19.57
C PRO A 656 23.69 5.86 -18.42
N ASN A 657 24.69 6.74 -18.38
CA ASN A 657 25.74 6.77 -17.34
C ASN A 657 25.65 8.03 -16.45
N ALA A 658 24.54 8.77 -16.50
CA ALA A 658 24.36 9.98 -15.72
C ALA A 658 23.97 9.72 -14.26
N ASP A 659 24.72 10.26 -13.30
CA ASP A 659 24.39 10.16 -11.87
C ASP A 659 23.15 11.00 -11.55
N LEU A 660 22.05 10.34 -11.20
CA LEU A 660 20.74 10.94 -10.96
C LEU A 660 20.38 10.91 -9.47
N LYS A 661 20.26 12.07 -8.86
CA LYS A 661 19.82 12.23 -7.47
C LYS A 661 18.39 12.75 -7.44
N VAL A 662 17.48 12.01 -6.80
CA VAL A 662 16.08 12.42 -6.66
C VAL A 662 15.76 12.59 -5.18
N ARG A 663 15.32 13.81 -4.83
CA ARG A 663 14.82 14.15 -3.49
C ARG A 663 13.33 14.38 -3.60
N TYR A 664 12.54 13.82 -2.70
CA TYR A 664 11.08 13.93 -2.76
C TYR A 664 10.47 13.74 -1.37
N ASP A 665 9.26 14.27 -1.17
CA ASP A 665 8.48 13.98 0.02
C ASP A 665 7.42 12.92 -0.34
N ARG A 666 7.22 11.93 0.53
CA ARG A 666 6.21 10.85 0.38
C ARG A 666 5.16 10.94 1.49
N HIS A 667 3.91 10.63 1.16
CA HIS A 667 2.85 10.44 2.16
C HIS A 667 2.99 9.05 2.81
N GLU A 668 2.99 8.98 4.15
CA GLU A 668 3.02 7.71 4.88
C GLU A 668 1.60 7.10 4.91
N ILE A 669 1.39 5.90 4.35
CA ILE A 669 0.09 5.18 4.44
C ILE A 669 -0.27 4.91 5.90
N VAL A 670 0.70 4.40 6.66
CA VAL A 670 0.55 4.07 8.09
C VAL A 670 1.69 4.73 8.83
N SER A 671 1.36 5.77 9.61
CA SER A 671 2.32 6.44 10.49
C SER A 671 1.88 6.32 11.94
N PHE A 672 2.67 5.60 12.74
CA PHE A 672 2.53 5.58 14.20
C PHE A 672 3.40 6.67 14.88
N ASP A 673 4.21 7.37 14.09
CA ASP A 673 5.21 8.33 14.54
C ASP A 673 4.64 9.75 14.53
N LYS A 674 4.67 10.41 15.69
CA LYS A 674 4.29 11.82 15.78
C LYS A 674 5.52 12.69 15.61
N LYS A 675 5.67 13.26 14.42
CA LYS A 675 6.70 14.26 14.05
C LYS A 675 6.15 15.66 14.33
N THR A 676 6.70 16.36 15.31
CA THR A 676 6.27 17.69 15.71
C THR A 676 7.35 18.74 15.43
N ILE A 677 6.91 19.88 14.89
CA ILE A 677 7.76 21.03 14.55
C ILE A 677 7.22 22.25 15.28
N PHE A 678 8.06 22.88 16.09
CA PHE A 678 7.80 24.18 16.70
C PHE A 678 8.92 25.13 16.33
N GLY A 679 8.64 26.42 16.14
CA GLY A 679 9.73 27.35 15.90
C GLY A 679 9.32 28.76 15.58
N THR A 680 10.33 29.63 15.51
CA THR A 680 10.17 31.05 15.19
C THR A 680 11.32 31.54 14.33
N ARG A 681 11.02 32.47 13.42
CA ARG A 681 11.97 33.19 12.59
C ARG A 681 11.69 34.67 12.73
N ALA A 682 12.71 35.44 13.10
CA ALA A 682 12.69 36.89 13.02
C ALA A 682 13.48 37.32 11.77
N GLN A 683 12.94 38.23 10.97
CA GLN A 683 13.61 38.80 9.80
C GLN A 683 13.46 40.32 9.84
N MET A 684 14.53 41.04 9.50
CA MET A 684 14.54 42.47 9.31
C MET A 684 15.03 42.78 7.89
N ASP A 685 14.17 43.43 7.11
CA ASP A 685 14.50 43.81 5.75
C ASP A 685 15.26 45.14 5.74
N LEU A 686 16.29 45.21 4.90
CA LEU A 686 17.28 46.30 4.82
C LEU A 686 17.19 46.97 3.44
N GLY A 687 15.98 47.41 3.08
CA GLY A 687 15.61 47.85 1.73
C GLY A 687 14.90 46.73 0.94
N GLU A 688 14.67 46.93 -0.36
CA GLU A 688 13.83 46.03 -1.17
C GLU A 688 14.45 44.65 -1.42
N LYS A 689 15.79 44.53 -1.36
CA LYS A 689 16.51 43.33 -1.77
C LYS A 689 17.39 42.71 -0.69
N SER A 690 17.84 43.49 0.29
CA SER A 690 18.69 43.03 1.39
C SER A 690 17.87 42.68 2.63
N PHE A 691 18.28 41.65 3.38
CA PHE A 691 17.65 41.28 4.65
C PHE A 691 18.65 40.61 5.60
N ILE A 692 18.34 40.61 6.90
CA ILE A 692 18.97 39.76 7.91
C ILE A 692 17.89 38.98 8.66
N GLY A 693 18.15 37.73 9.01
CA GLY A 693 17.19 36.86 9.69
C GLY A 693 17.84 35.87 10.65
N ALA A 694 17.11 35.55 11.70
CA ALA A 694 17.44 34.55 12.70
C ALA A 694 16.31 33.52 12.76
N THR A 695 16.62 32.24 12.90
CA THR A 695 15.64 31.15 12.94
C THR A 695 15.97 30.19 14.08
N ALA A 696 14.95 29.73 14.80
CA ALA A 696 15.04 28.72 15.83
C ALA A 696 13.89 27.72 15.67
N LEU A 697 14.22 26.44 15.49
CA LEU A 697 13.27 25.33 15.28
C LEU A 697 13.55 24.21 16.28
N TYR A 698 12.51 23.64 16.86
CA TYR A 698 12.53 22.42 17.64
C TYR A 698 11.75 21.34 16.89
N TYR A 699 12.42 20.23 16.61
CA TYR A 699 11.87 19.04 15.97
C TYR A 699 11.86 17.88 16.97
N ASN A 700 10.73 17.17 17.07
CA ASN A 700 10.61 15.97 17.89
C ASN A 700 9.81 14.90 17.14
N GLN A 701 10.45 13.78 16.84
CA GLN A 701 9.82 12.55 16.37
C GLN A 701 9.67 11.60 17.57
N SER A 702 8.43 11.29 17.93
CA SER A 702 8.12 10.30 18.97
C SER A 702 7.40 9.09 18.40
N ILE A 703 7.96 7.91 18.66
CA ILE A 703 7.36 6.60 18.37
C ILE A 703 6.32 6.22 19.43
N MET A 704 5.36 5.37 19.07
CA MET A 704 4.31 4.89 19.99
C MET A 704 4.77 3.74 20.90
N ASN A 705 5.72 2.91 20.45
CA ASN A 705 6.22 1.76 21.19
C ASN A 705 7.42 2.14 22.08
N GLN A 706 7.57 1.53 23.24
CA GLN A 706 8.75 1.70 24.11
C GLN A 706 9.93 0.83 23.68
N LYS A 707 9.67 -0.28 22.96
CA LYS A 707 10.73 -1.10 22.35
C LYS A 707 11.11 -0.52 20.99
N ILE A 708 12.35 -0.04 20.89
CA ILE A 708 12.96 0.51 19.68
C ILE A 708 13.66 -0.61 18.91
N GLU A 709 13.50 -0.62 17.59
CA GLU A 709 14.32 -1.43 16.67
C GLU A 709 15.43 -0.55 16.07
N VAL A 710 16.58 -1.14 15.76
CA VAL A 710 17.74 -0.38 15.25
C VAL A 710 17.38 0.23 13.89
N GLY A 711 17.53 1.55 13.77
CA GLY A 711 17.09 2.34 12.60
C GLY A 711 15.73 3.04 12.78
N TYR A 712 15.04 2.83 13.91
CA TYR A 712 13.78 3.50 14.28
C TYR A 712 13.92 4.34 15.57
N GLU A 713 15.08 4.94 15.78
CA GLU A 713 15.37 5.75 16.97
C GLU A 713 14.56 7.07 16.96
N PRO A 714 13.85 7.43 18.07
CA PRO A 714 13.14 8.70 18.16
C PRO A 714 14.12 9.88 18.22
N THR A 715 13.92 10.88 17.37
CA THR A 715 14.84 12.03 17.23
C THR A 715 14.30 13.29 17.90
N ARG A 716 15.20 14.08 18.51
CA ARG A 716 14.91 15.39 19.10
C ARG A 716 16.01 16.38 18.77
N ASN A 717 15.72 17.31 17.88
CA ASN A 717 16.70 18.25 17.34
C ASN A 717 16.26 19.68 17.65
N PHE A 718 17.16 20.48 18.24
CA PHE A 718 17.02 21.93 18.27
C PHE A 718 17.99 22.53 17.25
N ILE A 719 17.45 23.32 16.33
CA ILE A 719 18.16 23.89 15.19
C ILE A 719 18.05 25.40 15.30
N TRP A 720 19.16 26.11 15.13
CA TRP A 720 19.16 27.56 15.04
C TRP A 720 20.07 28.00 13.88
N ASP A 721 19.73 29.14 13.27
CA ASP A 721 20.40 29.67 12.09
C ASP A 721 20.40 31.21 12.10
N LEU A 722 21.42 31.80 11.48
CA LEU A 722 21.55 33.23 11.21
C LEU A 722 21.90 33.40 9.73
N ASN A 723 21.00 34.00 8.96
CA ASN A 723 21.18 34.19 7.53
C ASN A 723 20.91 35.64 7.09
N GLY A 724 21.42 36.02 5.93
CA GLY A 724 21.21 37.33 5.37
C GLY A 724 21.56 37.39 3.90
N ARG A 725 20.97 38.35 3.20
CA ARG A 725 21.28 38.71 1.81
C ARG A 725 21.63 40.18 1.78
N TYR A 726 22.71 40.52 1.09
CA TYR A 726 23.04 41.90 0.76
C TYR A 726 23.15 42.03 -0.76
N GLU A 727 22.31 42.89 -1.32
CA GLU A 727 22.29 43.22 -2.75
C GLU A 727 22.28 44.74 -2.89
N TRP A 728 23.19 45.27 -3.70
CA TRP A 728 23.34 46.70 -3.94
C TRP A 728 23.47 46.96 -5.44
N GLU A 729 22.59 47.80 -5.98
CA GLU A 729 22.60 48.17 -7.39
C GLU A 729 23.70 49.22 -7.65
N LEU A 730 24.70 48.83 -8.43
CA LEU A 730 25.83 49.67 -8.80
C LEU A 730 25.56 50.38 -10.13
N ASP A 731 24.55 51.25 -10.11
CA ASP A 731 24.10 52.12 -11.20
C ASP A 731 25.21 52.85 -11.97
N GLY A 732 26.32 53.18 -11.29
CA GLY A 732 27.50 53.82 -11.89
C GLY A 732 28.36 52.86 -12.71
N ILE A 733 28.36 51.56 -12.38
CA ILE A 733 29.02 50.51 -13.18
C ILE A 733 28.11 50.10 -14.35
N THR A 734 26.80 49.97 -14.12
CA THR A 734 25.81 49.68 -15.17
C THR A 734 25.71 50.79 -16.24
N ARG A 735 26.17 52.01 -15.92
CA ARG A 735 26.29 53.13 -16.87
C ARG A 735 27.69 53.31 -17.47
N LEU A 736 28.67 52.53 -17.01
CA LEU A 736 30.06 52.57 -17.47
C LEU A 736 30.41 51.37 -18.36
N LEU A 737 29.68 50.26 -18.20
CA LEU A 737 29.51 49.18 -19.18
C LEU A 737 28.54 49.58 -20.29
#